data_AF-A0A0Q4CZ35-F1
#
_entry.id   AF-A0A0Q4CZ35-F1
#
_cell.length_a   1.000
_cell.length_b   1.000
_cell.length_c   1.000
_cell.angle_alpha   90.00
_cell.angle_beta   90.00
_cell.angle_gamma   90.00
#
_symmetry.space_group_name_H-M   'P 1'
#
loop_
_entity.id
_entity.type
_entity.pdbx_description
1 polymer ?
#
loop_
_entity_poly.entity_id
_entity_poly.type
_entity_poly.pdbx_seq_one_letter_code
_entity_poly.pdbx_strand_id
1 'polypeptide(L)'
;MQKPTITSAPTTSLAAAKSAGSVSPQTAYVSTLADPMDVGGMSATELREIVKNAPVGVSFDLTTGKPITLDMNLYSPGNGNMEAYGQWHLRYLGDIAKVWSDYTGKGVNVAVYDQGIESAHWDLKANIDTSKELIDSNGKVLSGEPVYYFPEDQTDGAHGTSCAGIIGAARNGKGGMGIAYDASMTGVNIFDYYSQASDTDWAISQGGKFDIISNSWGYPPMFPATSGFSRGNYEVGWGGTMNVLKDLAETGRDGLGTIFVKAVGNDSVDNATDGMNTTRHTVAVGAYRQVDGVASLYSNCGPYLLVSAPSNDFLTVGGTGMVNADLLGLRGYNQVVDPTTPADYTNDFGGTSAATPVVSGVVTLMLDANENLGWRDVRDILAASAKMPVAFETGPVAFTISNDGRERTLPMNESQFKLGGANANWNGGTMHYSNDYGYGAVDAYAATRMAEVWSLFGAAKTSANEAHVTVETAVGITATSTGNNNLDHMAIYNSFQKAPVSFQFDVKESIDVEHVDLSLIFTELTKVIQGSNVKDYTVALSNVQIKLIAPDGTEAFWASDRGYSTSQANDEFTFGLAGFHGVDSKGTWTLQISTWGAEGNDANGAWEAINSLTVNDLKMDLFGAKPTTDDVHTYTDEFFKMLAIAGESDRAVLVDQNGGKDWINAAAVSKDIVLDLTAGNDTSFGGKKAFTLQVGSTIENAVTGDGNDTLNGNGIANKLYGMRGNDKLFGLGGNDTLDGGAGKDWLDGGKGNDILTGGAGEDVFFFDNKGTSGIDRITDFGAGDKLMLTAALRDSNRDGIITFASNGVLNLDASGRGDRVMLEGVNPASGLKFAGMENGYYVYVLNVTHTDTLG
;
A
#
# COMPACT_ATOMS: atom_id res chain seq x y z
N MET A 1 29.37 33.78 -53.17
CA MET A 1 30.73 34.32 -53.45
C MET A 1 30.93 35.60 -52.63
N GLN A 2 32.19 35.96 -52.36
CA GLN A 2 32.66 37.19 -51.66
C GLN A 2 32.37 37.35 -50.15
N LYS A 3 33.38 36.98 -49.33
CA LYS A 3 33.99 37.83 -48.28
C LYS A 3 34.89 38.90 -48.97
N PRO A 4 35.45 39.97 -48.33
CA PRO A 4 35.75 40.20 -46.89
C PRO A 4 35.09 41.51 -46.36
N THR A 5 35.44 42.21 -45.27
CA THR A 5 36.63 42.25 -44.37
C THR A 5 36.23 42.63 -42.92
N ILE A 6 37.18 43.04 -42.07
CA ILE A 6 37.00 43.41 -40.64
C ILE A 6 37.75 44.71 -40.33
N THR A 7 37.12 45.62 -39.57
CA THR A 7 37.68 46.59 -38.57
C THR A 7 36.50 47.06 -37.70
N SER A 8 36.55 47.29 -36.38
CA SER A 8 37.58 47.20 -35.33
C SER A 8 36.90 47.15 -33.94
N ALA A 9 37.47 46.46 -32.95
CA ALA A 9 36.98 46.42 -31.55
C ALA A 9 37.53 47.61 -30.71
N PRO A 10 37.02 47.93 -29.49
CA PRO A 10 37.13 47.02 -28.32
C PRO A 10 35.95 46.98 -27.30
N THR A 11 35.84 45.82 -26.64
CA THR A 11 35.33 45.57 -25.27
C THR A 11 33.99 46.19 -24.79
N THR A 12 32.96 45.35 -24.70
CA THR A 12 32.08 45.22 -23.53
C THR A 12 31.63 43.76 -23.39
N SER A 13 31.28 43.33 -22.18
CA SER A 13 31.15 41.92 -21.80
C SER A 13 29.81 41.27 -22.19
N LEU A 14 29.87 40.10 -22.83
CA LEU A 14 28.88 39.04 -22.62
C LEU A 14 29.58 37.81 -22.01
N ALA A 15 29.20 37.48 -20.80
CA ALA A 15 29.47 36.23 -20.11
C ALA A 15 28.19 35.82 -19.36
N ALA A 16 28.10 34.53 -19.01
CA ALA A 16 26.97 33.88 -18.31
C ALA A 16 25.72 33.57 -19.15
N ALA A 17 25.76 32.40 -19.77
CA ALA A 17 24.71 31.38 -19.59
C ALA A 17 25.45 30.04 -19.42
N LYS A 18 25.85 29.73 -18.18
CA LYS A 18 26.56 28.51 -17.79
C LYS A 18 25.67 27.70 -16.83
N SER A 19 25.80 26.38 -16.91
CA SER A 19 25.47 25.39 -15.88
C SER A 19 24.07 25.45 -15.25
N ALA A 20 23.18 24.61 -15.76
CA ALA A 20 22.34 23.79 -14.90
C ALA A 20 22.88 22.34 -15.02
N GLY A 21 23.95 22.06 -14.28
CA GLY A 21 24.38 20.68 -14.08
C GLY A 21 23.53 20.06 -12.98
N SER A 22 23.28 18.76 -13.07
CA SER A 22 22.76 17.93 -11.99
C SER A 22 23.62 18.11 -10.74
N VAL A 23 23.11 18.88 -9.77
CA VAL A 23 23.66 18.86 -8.40
C VAL A 23 22.95 17.71 -7.69
N SER A 24 23.70 16.84 -7.02
CA SER A 24 23.07 15.79 -6.21
C SER A 24 22.16 16.42 -5.14
N PRO A 25 21.10 15.74 -4.68
CA PRO A 25 20.09 16.36 -3.79
C PRO A 25 20.65 16.89 -2.45
N GLN A 26 21.88 16.52 -2.07
CA GLN A 26 22.43 16.74 -0.73
C GLN A 26 22.81 18.20 -0.38
N THR A 27 22.78 19.19 -1.30
CA THR A 27 23.34 20.55 -0.99
C THR A 27 22.47 21.78 -1.32
N ALA A 28 21.25 21.65 -1.85
CA ALA A 28 20.49 22.81 -2.34
C ALA A 28 19.52 23.49 -1.33
N TYR A 29 19.17 22.87 -0.20
CA TYR A 29 18.03 23.31 0.64
C TYR A 29 18.37 24.10 1.94
N VAL A 30 19.62 24.54 2.13
CA VAL A 30 20.02 25.31 3.34
C VAL A 30 20.47 26.74 3.01
N SER A 31 19.61 27.50 2.35
CA SER A 31 19.65 28.96 2.46
C SER A 31 18.24 29.56 2.37
N THR A 32 17.97 30.58 3.20
CA THR A 32 16.68 31.29 3.30
C THR A 32 15.47 30.51 3.87
N LEU A 33 15.46 30.27 5.19
CA LEU A 33 14.22 30.45 5.98
C LEU A 33 14.53 31.46 7.08
N ALA A 34 13.65 32.44 7.26
CA ALA A 34 13.72 33.44 8.33
C ALA A 34 13.21 32.87 9.67
N ASP A 35 13.19 33.70 10.72
CA ASP A 35 12.94 33.34 12.12
C ASP A 35 11.77 32.37 12.39
N PRO A 36 11.86 31.56 13.47
CA PRO A 36 10.86 30.53 13.77
C PRO A 36 9.48 31.13 14.04
N MET A 37 8.48 30.53 13.37
CA MET A 37 7.08 30.93 13.40
C MET A 37 6.41 30.65 14.76
N ASP A 38 5.33 31.38 15.02
CA ASP A 38 4.47 31.19 16.19
C ASP A 38 3.58 29.96 15.95
N VAL A 39 3.60 28.96 16.83
CA VAL A 39 3.03 27.62 16.60
C VAL A 39 1.71 27.47 17.36
N GLY A 40 0.73 26.79 16.76
CA GLY A 40 -0.63 26.67 17.30
C GLY A 40 -0.72 26.28 18.78
N GLY A 41 -1.38 27.12 19.57
CA GLY A 41 -1.82 26.84 20.95
C GLY A 41 -0.74 26.86 22.04
N MET A 42 0.50 26.47 21.73
CA MET A 42 1.65 26.61 22.63
C MET A 42 2.32 27.96 22.44
N SER A 43 2.71 28.62 23.53
CA SER A 43 3.45 29.87 23.40
C SER A 43 4.84 29.63 22.81
N ALA A 44 5.38 30.61 22.07
CA ALA A 44 6.77 30.61 21.62
C ALA A 44 7.82 30.48 22.77
N THR A 45 7.42 30.53 24.04
CA THR A 45 8.29 30.23 25.19
C THR A 45 8.33 28.74 25.52
N GLU A 46 7.19 28.05 25.44
CA GLU A 46 7.08 26.60 25.67
C GLU A 46 7.80 25.82 24.57
N LEU A 47 7.57 26.20 23.30
CA LEU A 47 8.28 25.63 22.15
C LEU A 47 9.81 25.73 22.31
N ARG A 48 10.32 26.88 22.80
CA ARG A 48 11.75 27.10 23.03
C ARG A 48 12.32 26.20 24.13
N GLU A 49 11.57 25.88 25.17
CA GLU A 49 12.06 24.96 26.22
C GLU A 49 11.96 23.48 25.79
N ILE A 50 10.99 23.10 24.94
CA ILE A 50 11.00 21.75 24.32
C ILE A 50 12.23 21.61 23.41
N VAL A 51 12.42 22.53 22.47
CA VAL A 51 13.53 22.53 21.50
C VAL A 51 14.90 22.52 22.17
N LYS A 52 15.08 23.33 23.23
CA LYS A 52 16.36 23.48 23.96
C LYS A 52 16.80 22.23 24.74
N ASN A 53 15.90 21.28 24.98
CA ASN A 53 16.19 20.03 25.69
C ASN A 53 16.15 18.79 24.77
N ALA A 54 15.93 18.97 23.47
CA ALA A 54 15.87 17.90 22.48
C ALA A 54 17.28 17.34 22.17
N PRO A 55 17.57 16.04 22.39
CA PRO A 55 18.77 15.40 21.85
C PRO A 55 18.82 15.47 20.31
N VAL A 56 20.00 15.80 19.78
CA VAL A 56 20.27 15.87 18.34
C VAL A 56 20.00 14.52 17.67
N GLY A 57 19.23 14.53 16.58
CA GLY A 57 18.89 13.32 15.80
C GLY A 57 17.70 12.51 16.32
N VAL A 58 16.88 13.08 17.20
CA VAL A 58 15.57 12.53 17.61
C VAL A 58 14.48 13.53 17.26
N SER A 59 13.32 13.05 16.81
CA SER A 59 12.18 13.90 16.45
C SER A 59 11.10 13.89 17.51
N PHE A 60 10.33 14.97 17.53
CA PHE A 60 9.32 15.21 18.55
C PHE A 60 8.01 15.64 17.91
N ASP A 61 6.92 15.03 18.35
CA ASP A 61 5.57 15.54 18.13
C ASP A 61 5.41 16.83 18.93
N LEU A 62 5.07 17.93 18.26
CA LEU A 62 4.94 19.25 18.88
C LEU A 62 3.67 19.40 19.72
N THR A 63 2.68 18.54 19.50
CA THR A 63 1.42 18.52 20.25
C THR A 63 1.61 17.90 21.63
N THR A 64 2.34 16.77 21.71
CA THR A 64 2.55 16.04 22.97
C THR A 64 3.92 16.26 23.63
N GLY A 65 4.89 16.82 22.89
CA GLY A 65 6.27 17.03 23.36
C GLY A 65 7.07 15.73 23.57
N LYS A 66 6.58 14.59 23.07
CA LYS A 66 7.21 13.27 23.24
C LYS A 66 8.17 12.95 22.09
N PRO A 67 9.27 12.22 22.37
CA PRO A 67 10.07 11.62 21.31
C PRO A 67 9.22 10.65 20.49
N ILE A 68 9.35 10.70 19.17
CA ILE A 68 8.75 9.71 18.27
C ILE A 68 9.67 8.48 18.24
N THR A 69 9.09 7.29 18.37
CA THR A 69 9.81 6.02 18.35
C THR A 69 9.18 5.09 17.31
N LEU A 70 9.97 4.63 16.35
CA LEU A 70 9.53 3.64 15.38
C LEU A 70 9.23 2.30 16.07
N ASP A 71 8.13 1.66 15.67
CA ASP A 71 7.86 0.27 16.02
C ASP A 71 8.64 -0.67 15.07
N MET A 72 9.54 -1.48 15.61
CA MET A 72 10.50 -2.28 14.83
C MET A 72 10.34 -3.78 15.05
N ASN A 73 10.16 -4.53 13.96
CA ASN A 73 10.35 -5.98 13.98
C ASN A 73 11.83 -6.33 13.82
N LEU A 74 12.30 -7.26 14.66
CA LEU A 74 13.70 -7.68 14.72
C LEU A 74 14.03 -8.76 13.68
N TYR A 75 13.77 -8.49 12.40
CA TYR A 75 14.36 -9.31 11.35
C TYR A 75 15.82 -8.89 11.10
N SER A 76 16.71 -9.88 11.05
CA SER A 76 18.06 -9.73 10.53
C SER A 76 18.20 -10.73 9.39
N PRO A 77 18.46 -10.30 8.14
CA PRO A 77 18.74 -11.22 7.04
C PRO A 77 20.01 -12.02 7.37
N GLY A 78 19.78 -13.22 7.89
CA GLY A 78 20.80 -14.10 8.44
C GLY A 78 21.61 -14.78 7.35
N ASN A 79 22.55 -14.04 6.77
CA ASN A 79 23.68 -14.56 6.01
C ASN A 79 24.91 -13.72 6.38
N GLY A 80 26.10 -14.32 6.34
CA GLY A 80 27.36 -13.68 6.78
C GLY A 80 27.89 -12.58 5.85
N ASN A 81 27.00 -11.79 5.25
CA ASN A 81 27.32 -10.74 4.28
C ASN A 81 26.88 -9.35 4.77
N MET A 82 27.69 -8.33 4.51
CA MET A 82 27.58 -7.03 5.17
C MET A 82 26.47 -6.15 4.59
N GLU A 83 26.29 -6.19 3.27
CA GLU A 83 25.34 -5.33 2.55
C GLU A 83 23.90 -5.74 2.84
N ALA A 84 23.59 -7.05 2.72
CA ALA A 84 22.29 -7.59 3.13
C ALA A 84 21.97 -7.29 4.61
N TYR A 85 22.94 -7.40 5.53
CA TYR A 85 22.74 -6.99 6.94
C TYR A 85 22.43 -5.49 7.08
N GLY A 86 23.00 -4.65 6.20
CA GLY A 86 22.77 -3.21 6.12
C GLY A 86 21.43 -2.79 5.51
N GLN A 87 20.68 -3.69 4.88
CA GLN A 87 19.33 -3.43 4.34
C GLN A 87 18.29 -3.28 5.45
N TRP A 88 18.31 -2.12 6.09
CA TRP A 88 17.42 -1.76 7.18
C TRP A 88 15.94 -1.74 6.75
N HIS A 89 15.64 -1.39 5.49
CA HIS A 89 14.27 -1.28 4.97
C HIS A 89 13.49 -2.60 5.03
N LEU A 90 14.16 -3.74 4.84
CA LEU A 90 13.54 -5.08 4.91
C LEU A 90 12.91 -5.36 6.28
N ARG A 91 13.40 -4.70 7.34
CA ARG A 91 12.93 -4.88 8.72
C ARG A 91 11.61 -4.18 9.00
N TYR A 92 11.18 -3.30 8.10
CA TYR A 92 9.92 -2.56 8.21
C TYR A 92 8.79 -3.19 7.39
N LEU A 93 9.07 -4.26 6.64
CA LEU A 93 8.11 -4.96 5.78
C LEU A 93 7.43 -6.15 6.46
N GLY A 94 7.30 -6.12 7.80
CA GLY A 94 6.73 -7.22 8.58
C GLY A 94 7.72 -8.37 8.77
N ASP A 95 7.22 -9.58 9.04
CA ASP A 95 8.06 -10.80 9.09
C ASP A 95 8.26 -11.38 7.68
N ILE A 96 8.94 -10.61 6.83
CA ILE A 96 9.23 -10.96 5.43
C ILE A 96 9.99 -12.30 5.28
N ALA A 97 10.63 -12.78 6.35
CA ALA A 97 11.28 -14.10 6.38
C ALA A 97 10.29 -15.25 6.20
N LYS A 98 9.08 -15.12 6.77
CA LYS A 98 7.98 -16.09 6.58
C LYS A 98 7.34 -15.97 5.20
N VAL A 99 7.39 -14.79 4.57
CA VAL A 99 6.96 -14.67 3.17
C VAL A 99 7.93 -15.42 2.26
N TRP A 100 9.24 -15.24 2.46
CA TRP A 100 10.30 -15.91 1.67
C TRP A 100 10.47 -17.42 1.88
N SER A 101 9.73 -18.06 2.79
CA SER A 101 9.64 -19.53 2.77
C SER A 101 8.72 -20.05 1.66
N ASP A 102 7.80 -19.19 1.20
CA ASP A 102 6.66 -19.58 0.37
C ASP A 102 6.70 -18.87 -0.99
N TYR A 103 6.97 -17.54 -0.98
CA TYR A 103 6.89 -16.63 -2.13
C TYR A 103 8.16 -15.79 -2.24
N THR A 104 8.69 -15.67 -3.45
CA THR A 104 9.97 -15.01 -3.76
C THR A 104 9.89 -14.04 -4.95
N GLY A 105 8.68 -13.82 -5.48
CA GLY A 105 8.37 -13.03 -6.67
C GLY A 105 8.35 -13.85 -7.96
N LYS A 106 8.40 -15.18 -7.84
CA LYS A 106 8.71 -16.06 -8.95
C LYS A 106 7.59 -16.09 -10.00
N GLY A 107 7.96 -15.96 -11.26
CA GLY A 107 7.01 -15.98 -12.39
C GLY A 107 6.33 -14.64 -12.68
N VAL A 108 6.38 -13.68 -11.76
CA VAL A 108 5.86 -12.32 -11.93
C VAL A 108 6.84 -11.47 -12.73
N ASN A 109 6.31 -10.63 -13.61
CA ASN A 109 7.08 -9.84 -14.57
C ASN A 109 7.02 -8.34 -14.24
N VAL A 110 8.15 -7.77 -13.85
CA VAL A 110 8.28 -6.38 -13.39
C VAL A 110 9.10 -5.58 -14.39
N ALA A 111 8.56 -4.48 -14.90
CA ALA A 111 9.33 -3.54 -15.69
C ALA A 111 9.73 -2.32 -14.85
N VAL A 112 11.00 -1.93 -14.95
CA VAL A 112 11.56 -0.73 -14.31
C VAL A 112 11.72 0.34 -15.38
N TYR A 113 10.80 1.31 -15.38
CA TYR A 113 10.76 2.41 -16.34
C TYR A 113 11.56 3.59 -15.78
N ASP A 114 12.80 3.74 -16.26
CA ASP A 114 13.80 4.58 -15.61
C ASP A 114 14.94 4.94 -16.59
N GLN A 115 16.17 5.18 -16.10
CA GLN A 115 17.39 5.40 -16.87
C GLN A 115 18.07 4.10 -17.36
N GLY A 116 17.40 2.94 -17.23
CA GLY A 116 17.94 1.61 -17.53
C GLY A 116 18.48 0.84 -16.30
N ILE A 117 18.68 -0.46 -16.48
CA ILE A 117 19.26 -1.42 -15.53
C ILE A 117 20.51 -2.02 -16.17
N GLU A 118 21.67 -2.00 -15.50
CA GLU A 118 22.86 -2.69 -16.01
C GLU A 118 22.67 -4.22 -15.99
N SER A 119 22.34 -4.83 -17.13
CA SER A 119 21.97 -6.26 -17.17
C SER A 119 23.14 -7.19 -16.87
N ALA A 120 24.36 -6.69 -17.04
CA ALA A 120 25.59 -7.38 -16.68
C ALA A 120 25.87 -7.41 -15.17
N HIS A 121 25.15 -6.59 -14.36
CA HIS A 121 25.36 -6.52 -12.92
C HIS A 121 25.18 -7.91 -12.30
N TRP A 122 26.18 -8.36 -11.54
CA TRP A 122 26.25 -9.76 -11.16
C TRP A 122 25.18 -10.18 -10.15
N ASP A 123 24.56 -9.22 -9.47
CA ASP A 123 23.49 -9.38 -8.50
C ASP A 123 22.10 -9.31 -9.17
N LEU A 124 22.00 -8.73 -10.37
CA LEU A 124 20.73 -8.57 -11.10
C LEU A 124 20.56 -9.57 -12.24
N LYS A 125 21.63 -9.87 -12.98
CA LYS A 125 21.62 -10.64 -14.26
C LYS A 125 20.88 -11.97 -14.28
N ALA A 126 20.67 -12.61 -13.12
CA ALA A 126 19.94 -13.87 -13.01
C ALA A 126 18.43 -13.67 -13.23
N ASN A 127 17.97 -12.46 -12.93
CA ASN A 127 16.58 -12.03 -12.89
C ASN A 127 16.23 -11.09 -14.04
N ILE A 128 17.20 -10.66 -14.87
CA ILE A 128 16.93 -9.79 -16.02
C ILE A 128 16.45 -10.62 -17.22
N ASP A 129 15.21 -10.38 -17.64
CA ASP A 129 14.61 -10.92 -18.86
C ASP A 129 14.73 -9.92 -20.01
N THR A 130 15.79 -10.10 -20.82
CA THR A 130 16.02 -9.33 -22.04
C THR A 130 15.12 -9.75 -23.20
N SER A 131 14.36 -10.85 -23.09
CA SER A 131 13.41 -11.25 -24.15
C SER A 131 12.17 -10.36 -24.22
N LYS A 132 11.92 -9.58 -23.15
CA LYS A 132 10.81 -8.63 -23.02
C LYS A 132 11.18 -7.16 -23.30
N GLU A 133 12.41 -6.89 -23.74
CA GLU A 133 12.85 -5.53 -24.12
C GLU A 133 11.88 -4.85 -25.11
N LEU A 134 11.74 -3.54 -24.96
CA LEU A 134 10.86 -2.74 -25.82
C LEU A 134 11.61 -2.29 -27.07
N ILE A 135 11.27 -2.92 -28.19
CA ILE A 135 11.81 -2.61 -29.53
C ILE A 135 10.70 -1.99 -30.38
N ASP A 136 10.92 -0.79 -30.90
CA ASP A 136 9.96 -0.08 -31.76
C ASP A 136 9.92 -0.66 -33.19
N SER A 137 9.00 -0.15 -34.01
CA SER A 137 8.82 -0.60 -35.40
C SER A 137 9.98 -0.22 -36.34
N ASN A 138 10.89 0.66 -35.91
CA ASN A 138 12.11 1.05 -36.62
C ASN A 138 13.34 0.26 -36.16
N GLY A 139 13.21 -0.58 -35.13
CA GLY A 139 14.32 -1.29 -34.49
C GLY A 139 15.09 -0.46 -33.45
N LYS A 140 14.56 0.70 -33.02
CA LYS A 140 15.04 1.40 -31.82
C LYS A 140 14.66 0.56 -30.61
N VAL A 141 15.67 0.03 -29.92
CA VAL A 141 15.49 -0.55 -28.59
C VAL A 141 15.43 0.62 -27.60
N LEU A 142 14.38 0.70 -26.79
CA LEU A 142 14.43 1.43 -25.53
C LEU A 142 15.20 0.54 -24.55
N SER A 143 16.53 0.60 -24.73
CA SER A 143 17.52 -0.31 -24.19
C SER A 143 17.26 -0.64 -22.73
N GLY A 144 17.39 -1.92 -22.35
CA GLY A 144 17.46 -2.25 -20.93
C GLY A 144 18.64 -1.56 -20.25
N GLU A 145 19.77 -1.43 -20.95
CA GLU A 145 21.02 -0.89 -20.40
C GLU A 145 21.01 0.63 -20.12
N PRO A 146 21.77 1.09 -19.11
CA PRO A 146 22.01 2.51 -18.84
C PRO A 146 22.84 3.17 -19.94
N VAL A 147 22.48 4.40 -20.30
CA VAL A 147 23.18 5.20 -21.31
C VAL A 147 23.49 6.59 -20.74
N TYR A 148 24.78 6.90 -20.65
CA TYR A 148 25.27 8.15 -20.04
C TYR A 148 24.98 9.38 -20.92
N TYR A 149 24.27 10.35 -20.36
CA TYR A 149 24.09 11.69 -20.91
C TYR A 149 25.39 12.52 -20.75
N PHE A 150 26.08 12.38 -19.62
CA PHE A 150 27.37 13.04 -19.34
C PHE A 150 28.47 12.01 -19.06
N PRO A 151 29.37 11.71 -20.02
CA PRO A 151 30.48 10.76 -19.82
C PRO A 151 31.45 11.13 -18.68
N GLU A 152 31.46 12.40 -18.26
CA GLU A 152 32.19 12.92 -17.11
C GLU A 152 31.47 12.79 -15.77
N ASP A 153 30.14 12.61 -15.74
CA ASP A 153 29.36 12.38 -14.52
C ASP A 153 29.22 10.86 -14.32
N GLN A 154 30.04 10.32 -13.42
CA GLN A 154 29.99 8.89 -13.15
C GLN A 154 28.72 8.45 -12.40
N THR A 155 27.89 9.36 -11.85
CA THR A 155 26.62 8.99 -11.18
C THR A 155 25.45 8.76 -12.14
N ASP A 156 25.58 9.20 -13.38
CA ASP A 156 24.50 9.18 -14.38
C ASP A 156 24.12 7.75 -14.80
N GLY A 157 22.82 7.50 -15.00
CA GLY A 157 22.27 6.19 -15.37
C GLY A 157 22.18 5.15 -14.25
N ALA A 158 22.64 5.44 -13.03
CA ALA A 158 22.60 4.47 -11.91
C ALA A 158 21.20 4.24 -11.32
N HIS A 159 20.31 5.22 -11.47
CA HIS A 159 19.02 5.28 -10.79
C HIS A 159 18.15 4.03 -10.99
N GLY A 160 17.99 3.57 -12.25
CA GLY A 160 17.20 2.38 -12.58
C GLY A 160 17.83 1.08 -12.10
N THR A 161 19.16 1.01 -12.02
CA THR A 161 19.90 -0.14 -11.46
C THR A 161 19.67 -0.24 -9.94
N SER A 162 19.70 0.90 -9.24
CA SER A 162 19.36 0.96 -7.81
C SER A 162 17.86 0.80 -7.53
N CYS A 163 16.96 1.07 -8.48
CA CYS A 163 15.56 0.66 -8.37
C CYS A 163 15.40 -0.87 -8.51
N ALA A 164 16.05 -1.45 -9.52
CA ALA A 164 15.95 -2.89 -9.82
C ALA A 164 16.48 -3.78 -8.69
N GLY A 165 17.58 -3.42 -8.02
CA GLY A 165 18.09 -4.25 -6.92
C GLY A 165 17.17 -4.30 -5.69
N ILE A 166 16.44 -3.22 -5.38
CA ILE A 166 15.46 -3.20 -4.28
C ILE A 166 14.32 -4.19 -4.58
N ILE A 167 13.88 -4.23 -5.85
CA ILE A 167 12.88 -5.19 -6.30
C ILE A 167 13.45 -6.61 -6.26
N GLY A 168 14.54 -6.88 -6.99
CA GLY A 168 14.95 -8.24 -7.33
C GLY A 168 16.45 -8.49 -7.44
N ALA A 169 17.29 -7.91 -6.57
CA ALA A 169 18.65 -8.42 -6.40
C ALA A 169 18.64 -9.89 -5.94
N ALA A 170 19.39 -10.75 -6.63
CA ALA A 170 19.29 -12.19 -6.49
C ALA A 170 19.89 -12.70 -5.17
N ARG A 171 19.25 -13.69 -4.52
CA ARG A 171 19.71 -14.31 -3.26
C ARG A 171 20.92 -15.24 -3.44
N ASN A 172 22.04 -14.70 -3.92
CA ASN A 172 23.21 -15.47 -4.36
C ASN A 172 24.35 -15.60 -3.32
N GLY A 173 24.19 -15.01 -2.12
CA GLY A 173 25.16 -15.08 -1.02
C GLY A 173 26.27 -14.03 -1.07
N LYS A 174 26.11 -13.00 -1.90
CA LYS A 174 26.91 -11.77 -1.96
C LYS A 174 25.95 -10.59 -2.09
N GLY A 175 26.43 -9.37 -1.91
CA GLY A 175 25.64 -8.17 -2.13
C GLY A 175 24.43 -8.01 -1.22
N GLY A 176 23.43 -7.30 -1.75
CA GLY A 176 22.14 -7.15 -1.12
C GLY A 176 21.23 -8.35 -1.40
N MET A 177 19.93 -8.12 -1.31
CA MET A 177 18.87 -9.05 -1.68
C MET A 177 17.60 -8.23 -1.93
N GLY A 178 16.96 -8.46 -3.07
CA GLY A 178 15.69 -7.83 -3.41
C GLY A 178 14.55 -8.37 -2.55
N ILE A 179 13.48 -7.59 -2.46
CA ILE A 179 12.24 -8.00 -1.79
C ILE A 179 11.61 -9.22 -2.50
N ALA A 180 11.69 -9.24 -3.83
CA ALA A 180 11.22 -10.27 -4.73
C ALA A 180 12.40 -10.84 -5.53
N TYR A 181 13.31 -11.53 -4.84
CA TYR A 181 14.63 -11.93 -5.36
C TYR A 181 14.63 -13.02 -6.45
N ASP A 182 13.47 -13.58 -6.85
CA ASP A 182 13.30 -14.48 -8.01
C ASP A 182 12.37 -13.87 -9.09
N ALA A 183 12.07 -12.57 -9.02
CA ALA A 183 11.23 -11.87 -10.00
C ALA A 183 11.87 -11.82 -11.40
N SER A 184 11.04 -11.84 -12.45
CA SER A 184 11.48 -11.57 -13.81
C SER A 184 11.45 -10.07 -14.08
N MET A 185 12.61 -9.44 -14.23
CA MET A 185 12.76 -8.00 -14.36
C MET A 185 13.18 -7.56 -15.76
N THR A 186 12.59 -6.49 -16.27
CA THR A 186 13.02 -5.86 -17.54
C THR A 186 13.28 -4.38 -17.35
N GLY A 187 14.45 -3.92 -17.75
CA GLY A 187 14.76 -2.48 -17.81
C GLY A 187 14.09 -1.85 -19.02
N VAL A 188 13.52 -0.66 -18.84
CA VAL A 188 12.99 0.17 -19.92
C VAL A 188 13.56 1.57 -19.77
N ASN A 189 14.56 1.90 -20.60
CA ASN A 189 15.19 3.22 -20.57
C ASN A 189 14.34 4.24 -21.33
N ILE A 190 13.69 5.14 -20.59
CA ILE A 190 12.88 6.26 -21.11
C ILE A 190 13.56 7.62 -20.89
N PHE A 191 14.75 7.63 -20.29
CA PHE A 191 15.47 8.84 -19.88
C PHE A 191 16.89 8.94 -20.48
N ASP A 192 17.23 8.13 -21.48
CA ASP A 192 18.48 8.30 -22.22
C ASP A 192 18.48 9.58 -23.07
N TYR A 193 19.68 9.98 -23.51
CA TYR A 193 19.90 11.14 -24.37
C TYR A 193 19.10 11.10 -25.70
N TYR A 194 18.69 9.92 -26.16
CA TYR A 194 17.98 9.70 -27.43
C TYR A 194 16.46 9.57 -27.26
N SER A 195 15.96 9.67 -26.02
CA SER A 195 14.56 9.53 -25.66
C SER A 195 13.83 10.86 -25.74
N GLN A 196 12.70 10.83 -26.44
CA GLN A 196 11.75 11.93 -26.60
C GLN A 196 10.49 11.59 -25.80
N ALA A 197 9.66 12.59 -25.49
CA ALA A 197 8.40 12.37 -24.78
C ALA A 197 7.49 11.29 -25.43
N SER A 198 7.51 11.19 -26.77
CA SER A 198 6.81 10.16 -27.52
C SER A 198 7.33 8.73 -27.29
N ASP A 199 8.59 8.57 -26.92
CA ASP A 199 9.14 7.27 -26.53
C ASP A 199 8.58 6.83 -25.18
N THR A 200 8.40 7.76 -24.23
CA THR A 200 7.77 7.48 -22.93
C THR A 200 6.31 7.07 -23.09
N ASP A 201 5.51 7.83 -23.86
CA ASP A 201 4.11 7.47 -24.16
C ASP A 201 4.01 6.09 -24.84
N TRP A 202 4.86 5.85 -25.84
CA TRP A 202 4.89 4.55 -26.52
C TRP A 202 5.32 3.43 -25.58
N ALA A 203 6.37 3.61 -24.78
CA ALA A 203 6.83 2.63 -23.80
C ALA A 203 5.70 2.25 -22.85
N ILE A 204 5.03 3.25 -22.24
CA ILE A 204 3.93 3.01 -21.30
C ILE A 204 2.81 2.22 -22.00
N SER A 205 2.50 2.50 -23.27
CA SER A 205 1.51 1.72 -24.05
C SER A 205 1.89 0.25 -24.28
N GLN A 206 3.16 -0.14 -24.11
CA GLN A 206 3.60 -1.54 -24.14
C GLN A 206 3.49 -2.24 -22.79
N GLY A 207 2.96 -1.56 -21.76
CA GLY A 207 2.87 -2.03 -20.39
C GLY A 207 2.21 -3.40 -20.20
N GLY A 208 1.27 -3.77 -21.07
CA GLY A 208 0.56 -5.06 -21.02
C GLY A 208 1.44 -6.30 -21.25
N LYS A 209 2.73 -6.14 -21.55
CA LYS A 209 3.74 -7.21 -21.54
C LYS A 209 4.19 -7.64 -20.13
N PHE A 210 3.84 -6.84 -19.12
CA PHE A 210 4.30 -6.94 -17.75
C PHE A 210 3.13 -7.00 -16.78
N ASP A 211 3.36 -7.64 -15.63
CA ASP A 211 2.41 -7.66 -14.54
C ASP A 211 2.44 -6.33 -13.77
N ILE A 212 3.64 -5.79 -13.58
CA ILE A 212 3.90 -4.59 -12.78
C ILE A 212 4.81 -3.63 -13.57
N ILE A 213 4.51 -2.33 -13.50
CA ILE A 213 5.38 -1.25 -13.98
C ILE A 213 5.76 -0.34 -12.81
N SER A 214 7.05 -0.29 -12.51
CA SER A 214 7.64 0.54 -11.46
C SER A 214 8.18 1.85 -12.06
N ASN A 215 7.63 2.98 -11.60
CA ASN A 215 7.92 4.33 -12.11
C ASN A 215 8.50 5.23 -11.01
N SER A 216 9.81 5.21 -10.84
CA SER A 216 10.53 5.95 -9.79
C SER A 216 10.79 7.43 -10.11
N TRP A 217 9.89 8.05 -10.87
CA TRP A 217 9.99 9.39 -11.46
C TRP A 217 8.66 10.14 -11.38
N GLY A 218 8.65 11.44 -11.70
CA GLY A 218 7.43 12.27 -11.66
C GLY A 218 7.67 13.70 -12.13
N TYR A 219 6.63 14.53 -12.12
CA TYR A 219 6.71 15.94 -12.55
C TYR A 219 6.76 16.91 -11.35
N PRO A 220 7.62 17.95 -11.40
CA PRO A 220 7.72 18.92 -10.32
C PRO A 220 6.54 19.92 -10.35
N PRO A 221 6.12 20.46 -9.20
CA PRO A 221 4.88 21.22 -9.02
C PRO A 221 4.85 22.63 -9.65
N MET A 222 5.89 23.05 -10.39
CA MET A 222 6.14 24.46 -10.73
C MET A 222 6.06 24.82 -12.24
N PHE A 223 5.54 23.95 -13.11
CA PHE A 223 5.46 24.27 -14.55
C PHE A 223 4.26 25.19 -14.90
N PRO A 224 4.48 26.34 -15.59
CA PRO A 224 3.45 27.36 -15.75
C PRO A 224 2.52 27.19 -16.98
N ALA A 225 1.24 27.49 -16.77
CA ALA A 225 0.27 28.15 -17.68
C ALA A 225 -0.06 27.60 -19.07
N THR A 226 0.66 26.62 -19.63
CA THR A 226 0.39 26.06 -20.97
C THR A 226 0.52 24.53 -21.10
N SER A 227 0.70 23.81 -19.99
CA SER A 227 0.70 22.34 -19.93
C SER A 227 -0.24 21.90 -18.82
N GLY A 228 -1.45 21.47 -19.19
CA GLY A 228 -2.51 21.11 -18.26
C GLY A 228 -2.31 19.69 -17.74
N PHE A 229 -1.60 19.53 -16.63
CA PHE A 229 -1.41 18.21 -16.00
C PHE A 229 -2.60 17.75 -15.13
N SER A 230 -3.64 18.58 -14.98
CA SER A 230 -4.90 18.13 -14.37
C SER A 230 -5.70 17.29 -15.35
N ARG A 231 -6.27 16.17 -14.87
CA ARG A 231 -7.01 15.19 -15.69
C ARG A 231 -8.27 15.77 -16.35
N GLY A 232 -8.79 16.91 -15.87
CA GLY A 232 -9.94 17.62 -16.44
C GLY A 232 -9.70 18.28 -17.82
N ASN A 233 -8.45 18.46 -18.27
CA ASN A 233 -8.17 19.17 -19.53
C ASN A 233 -7.34 18.34 -20.53
N TYR A 234 -7.96 17.27 -21.04
CA TYR A 234 -7.38 16.29 -21.98
C TYR A 234 -6.74 16.87 -23.26
N GLU A 235 -7.07 18.12 -23.65
CA GLU A 235 -6.52 18.72 -24.88
C GLU A 235 -5.11 19.32 -24.71
N VAL A 236 -4.54 19.36 -23.48
CA VAL A 236 -3.29 20.11 -23.17
C VAL A 236 -2.18 19.26 -22.55
N GLY A 237 -1.75 18.20 -23.25
CA GLY A 237 -0.58 17.38 -22.91
C GLY A 237 -0.91 16.12 -22.09
N TRP A 238 -0.17 15.03 -22.32
CA TRP A 238 -0.23 13.70 -21.64
C TRP A 238 -1.63 13.06 -21.37
N GLY A 239 -2.72 13.62 -21.91
CA GLY A 239 -4.06 13.03 -21.85
C GLY A 239 -4.15 11.67 -22.56
N GLY A 240 -3.28 11.43 -23.54
CA GLY A 240 -3.09 10.10 -24.15
C GLY A 240 -2.58 9.07 -23.14
N THR A 241 -1.62 9.46 -22.29
CA THR A 241 -1.01 8.62 -21.25
C THR A 241 -2.03 8.21 -20.19
N MET A 242 -2.90 9.13 -19.76
CA MET A 242 -4.00 8.81 -18.82
C MET A 242 -4.97 7.78 -19.40
N ASN A 243 -5.29 7.88 -20.69
CA ASN A 243 -6.10 6.87 -21.38
C ASN A 243 -5.35 5.53 -21.49
N VAL A 244 -4.04 5.54 -21.78
CA VAL A 244 -3.22 4.32 -21.82
C VAL A 244 -3.16 3.62 -20.46
N LEU A 245 -3.02 4.35 -19.34
CA LEU A 245 -3.06 3.74 -18.00
C LEU A 245 -4.40 3.04 -17.73
N LYS A 246 -5.51 3.67 -18.14
CA LYS A 246 -6.85 3.08 -18.07
C LYS A 246 -6.96 1.83 -18.96
N ASP A 247 -6.57 1.92 -20.23
CA ASP A 247 -6.60 0.82 -21.20
C ASP A 247 -5.80 -0.40 -20.70
N LEU A 248 -4.68 -0.16 -20.01
CA LEU A 248 -3.83 -1.22 -19.45
C LEU A 248 -4.35 -1.79 -18.12
N ALA A 249 -5.06 -1.00 -17.32
CA ALA A 249 -5.85 -1.50 -16.21
C ALA A 249 -7.07 -2.32 -16.68
N GLU A 250 -7.62 -2.03 -17.87
CA GLU A 250 -8.70 -2.78 -18.51
C GLU A 250 -8.23 -4.07 -19.22
N THR A 251 -7.03 -4.08 -19.81
CA THR A 251 -6.61 -5.14 -20.76
C THR A 251 -5.32 -5.89 -20.39
N GLY A 252 -4.47 -5.34 -19.52
CA GLY A 252 -3.27 -6.02 -19.04
C GLY A 252 -3.61 -7.30 -18.28
N ARG A 253 -2.66 -8.25 -18.21
CA ARG A 253 -2.80 -9.50 -17.45
C ARG A 253 -4.13 -10.23 -17.73
N ASP A 254 -4.45 -10.43 -19.01
CA ASP A 254 -5.70 -11.04 -19.51
C ASP A 254 -7.01 -10.42 -18.95
N GLY A 255 -6.98 -9.11 -18.63
CA GLY A 255 -8.12 -8.36 -18.09
C GLY A 255 -8.12 -8.21 -16.56
N LEU A 256 -7.13 -8.75 -15.85
CA LEU A 256 -6.88 -8.45 -14.44
C LEU A 256 -6.33 -7.02 -14.26
N GLY A 257 -5.65 -6.49 -15.27
CA GLY A 257 -5.03 -5.16 -15.31
C GLY A 257 -3.56 -5.17 -14.90
N THR A 258 -2.71 -4.48 -15.67
CA THR A 258 -1.30 -4.25 -15.30
C THR A 258 -1.24 -3.27 -14.12
N ILE A 259 -0.39 -3.56 -13.13
CA ILE A 259 -0.24 -2.73 -11.93
C ILE A 259 0.75 -1.59 -12.17
N PHE A 260 0.35 -0.36 -11.87
CA PHE A 260 1.22 0.81 -11.95
C PHE A 260 1.63 1.27 -10.55
N VAL A 261 2.92 1.29 -10.27
CA VAL A 261 3.50 1.81 -9.01
C VAL A 261 4.34 3.05 -9.32
N LYS A 262 4.14 4.15 -8.59
CA LYS A 262 4.63 5.49 -8.96
C LYS A 262 5.11 6.30 -7.75
N ALA A 263 6.27 6.91 -7.90
CA ALA A 263 6.81 7.90 -6.95
C ALA A 263 6.00 9.21 -7.00
N VAL A 264 5.58 9.72 -5.84
CA VAL A 264 4.81 10.98 -5.76
C VAL A 264 5.66 12.26 -5.91
N GLY A 265 6.98 12.14 -5.83
CA GLY A 265 7.93 13.24 -5.98
C GLY A 265 8.58 13.67 -4.67
N ASN A 266 9.51 14.64 -4.77
CA ASN A 266 10.52 14.92 -3.74
C ASN A 266 10.64 16.44 -3.46
N ASP A 267 9.53 17.17 -3.44
CA ASP A 267 9.45 18.64 -3.43
C ASP A 267 8.86 19.25 -2.14
N SER A 268 8.47 18.38 -1.18
CA SER A 268 7.82 18.72 0.09
C SER A 268 6.49 19.50 -0.06
N VAL A 269 5.63 19.11 -1.00
CA VAL A 269 4.32 19.76 -1.23
C VAL A 269 3.19 18.77 -1.51
N ASP A 270 1.94 19.28 -1.46
CA ASP A 270 0.79 18.60 -2.05
C ASP A 270 0.85 18.65 -3.59
N ASN A 271 1.32 17.56 -4.22
CA ASN A 271 1.53 17.49 -5.68
C ASN A 271 0.34 16.84 -6.41
N ALA A 272 -0.90 17.21 -6.06
CA ALA A 272 -2.11 16.79 -6.79
C ALA A 272 -2.12 17.27 -8.26
N THR A 273 -1.19 18.13 -8.67
CA THR A 273 -0.96 18.58 -10.04
C THR A 273 -0.35 17.51 -10.97
N ASP A 274 0.30 16.45 -10.45
CA ASP A 274 0.74 15.31 -11.28
C ASP A 274 -0.45 14.35 -11.50
N GLY A 275 -1.02 14.36 -12.71
CA GLY A 275 -2.13 13.49 -13.09
C GLY A 275 -1.84 11.99 -12.95
N MET A 276 -0.56 11.57 -13.02
CA MET A 276 -0.18 10.17 -12.76
C MET A 276 -0.29 9.79 -11.29
N ASN A 277 -0.12 10.75 -10.37
CA ASN A 277 -0.28 10.52 -8.94
C ASN A 277 -1.76 10.44 -8.53
N THR A 278 -2.63 11.21 -9.19
CA THR A 278 -4.05 11.32 -8.80
C THR A 278 -4.97 10.29 -9.46
N THR A 279 -4.58 9.64 -10.55
CA THR A 279 -5.42 8.64 -11.21
C THR A 279 -5.58 7.37 -10.39
N ARG A 280 -6.83 6.87 -10.25
CA ARG A 280 -7.15 5.63 -9.50
C ARG A 280 -6.47 4.37 -10.03
N HIS A 281 -5.90 4.38 -11.23
CA HIS A 281 -5.16 3.25 -11.80
C HIS A 281 -3.72 3.14 -11.27
N THR A 282 -3.23 4.15 -10.52
CA THR A 282 -1.86 4.22 -9.99
C THR A 282 -1.81 3.96 -8.48
N VAL A 283 -0.95 3.05 -8.06
CA VAL A 283 -0.44 2.95 -6.68
C VAL A 283 0.56 4.09 -6.46
N ALA A 284 0.08 5.21 -5.90
CA ALA A 284 0.89 6.37 -5.56
C ALA A 284 1.63 6.13 -4.23
N VAL A 285 2.97 6.22 -4.27
CA VAL A 285 3.87 5.83 -3.17
C VAL A 285 4.63 7.02 -2.59
N GLY A 286 4.38 7.31 -1.31
CA GLY A 286 5.14 8.27 -0.50
C GLY A 286 6.34 7.63 0.21
N ALA A 287 7.14 8.45 0.88
CA ALA A 287 8.36 8.01 1.57
C ALA A 287 8.35 8.37 3.06
N TYR A 288 8.74 7.42 3.91
CA TYR A 288 9.00 7.66 5.33
C TYR A 288 10.40 7.22 5.73
N ARG A 289 10.97 7.86 6.75
CA ARG A 289 12.38 7.71 7.10
C ARG A 289 12.65 6.64 8.15
N GLN A 290 13.86 6.07 8.05
CA GLN A 290 14.38 5.00 8.92
C GLN A 290 14.29 5.28 10.43
N VAL A 291 14.59 6.50 10.87
CA VAL A 291 14.95 6.74 12.29
C VAL A 291 13.76 6.73 13.25
N ASP A 292 12.59 7.16 12.80
CA ASP A 292 11.40 7.36 13.65
C ASP A 292 10.06 7.18 12.93
N GLY A 293 10.04 6.86 11.62
CA GLY A 293 8.82 6.57 10.86
C GLY A 293 8.08 7.78 10.32
N VAL A 294 8.52 8.99 10.66
CA VAL A 294 8.00 10.25 10.11
C VAL A 294 8.20 10.29 8.59
N ALA A 295 7.32 11.00 7.87
CA ALA A 295 7.47 11.25 6.44
C ALA A 295 8.86 11.84 6.14
N SER A 296 9.54 11.33 5.11
CA SER A 296 10.87 11.83 4.73
C SER A 296 10.75 13.29 4.32
N LEU A 297 11.70 14.16 4.70
CA LEU A 297 11.59 15.62 4.55
C LEU A 297 11.19 16.08 3.14
N TYR A 298 11.63 15.37 2.10
CA TYR A 298 11.36 15.65 0.71
C TYR A 298 10.00 15.14 0.19
N SER A 299 9.35 14.18 0.86
CA SER A 299 8.19 13.47 0.29
C SER A 299 7.06 14.44 -0.04
N ASN A 300 6.52 14.34 -1.26
CA ASN A 300 5.26 15.00 -1.56
C ASN A 300 4.11 14.30 -0.82
N CYS A 301 3.11 15.09 -0.44
CA CYS A 301 1.95 14.68 0.34
C CYS A 301 0.66 14.87 -0.48
N GLY A 302 -0.49 14.52 0.09
CA GLY A 302 -1.81 14.83 -0.46
C GLY A 302 -2.82 13.66 -0.40
N PRO A 303 -4.11 13.94 -0.63
CA PRO A 303 -5.21 12.97 -0.47
C PRO A 303 -5.27 11.88 -1.56
N TYR A 304 -4.29 11.83 -2.46
CA TYR A 304 -4.18 10.84 -3.54
C TYR A 304 -3.25 9.65 -3.20
N LEU A 305 -2.46 9.75 -2.13
CA LEU A 305 -1.54 8.68 -1.70
C LEU A 305 -2.30 7.39 -1.39
N LEU A 306 -1.78 6.23 -1.83
CA LEU A 306 -2.33 4.94 -1.41
C LEU A 306 -1.59 4.42 -0.18
N VAL A 307 -0.27 4.36 -0.24
CA VAL A 307 0.62 3.88 0.84
C VAL A 307 1.96 4.63 0.78
N SER A 308 2.71 4.59 1.87
CA SER A 308 4.11 5.01 1.91
C SER A 308 5.05 3.84 2.17
N ALA A 309 6.31 3.97 1.77
CA ALA A 309 7.33 2.95 1.94
C ALA A 309 8.63 3.52 2.54
N PRO A 310 9.44 2.67 3.20
CA PRO A 310 10.68 3.10 3.83
C PRO A 310 11.68 3.61 2.79
N SER A 311 12.23 4.79 3.04
CA SER A 311 13.30 5.38 2.24
C SER A 311 14.25 6.22 3.11
N ASN A 312 15.31 6.71 2.49
CA ASN A 312 16.30 7.53 3.18
C ASN A 312 15.71 8.88 3.63
N ASP A 313 16.51 9.60 4.41
CA ASP A 313 16.40 11.05 4.56
C ASP A 313 17.84 11.60 4.57
N PHE A 314 18.00 12.92 4.63
CA PHE A 314 19.31 13.55 4.68
C PHE A 314 20.12 13.07 5.89
N LEU A 315 21.44 12.87 5.70
CA LEU A 315 22.36 12.48 6.78
C LEU A 315 22.31 13.46 7.97
N THR A 316 21.99 14.73 7.72
CA THR A 316 21.81 15.79 8.72
C THR A 316 20.63 15.56 9.67
N VAL A 317 19.66 14.70 9.29
CA VAL A 317 18.52 14.29 10.14
C VAL A 317 18.63 12.84 10.63
N GLY A 318 19.79 12.22 10.45
CA GLY A 318 20.08 10.85 10.92
C GLY A 318 19.69 9.73 9.94
N GLY A 319 19.18 10.07 8.76
CA GLY A 319 18.89 9.07 7.73
C GLY A 319 20.15 8.42 7.15
N THR A 320 20.05 7.13 6.79
CA THR A 320 21.03 6.48 5.91
C THR A 320 20.36 6.12 4.59
N GLY A 321 21.13 6.08 3.49
CA GLY A 321 20.61 5.66 2.20
C GLY A 321 20.22 4.19 2.17
N MET A 322 19.52 3.82 1.10
CA MET A 322 19.09 2.45 0.85
C MET A 322 20.31 1.64 0.40
N VAL A 323 20.70 0.64 1.20
CA VAL A 323 21.76 -0.29 0.83
C VAL A 323 21.26 -1.18 -0.31
N ASN A 324 21.83 -1.04 -1.51
CA ASN A 324 21.41 -1.81 -2.68
C ASN A 324 22.47 -1.79 -3.80
N ALA A 325 22.27 -2.60 -4.86
CA ALA A 325 23.04 -2.59 -6.08
C ALA A 325 23.20 -1.18 -6.70
N ASP A 326 24.39 -0.94 -7.24
CA ASP A 326 24.80 0.24 -7.99
C ASP A 326 25.33 -0.19 -9.37
N LEU A 327 25.86 0.72 -10.19
CA LEU A 327 26.59 0.35 -11.40
C LEU A 327 27.92 -0.35 -11.06
N LEU A 328 28.38 -1.26 -11.92
CA LEU A 328 29.64 -1.99 -11.69
C LEU A 328 30.87 -1.06 -11.76
N GLY A 329 31.80 -1.24 -10.81
CA GLY A 329 33.04 -0.49 -10.71
C GLY A 329 32.89 0.81 -9.91
N LEU A 330 33.56 1.89 -10.34
CA LEU A 330 33.46 3.23 -9.71
C LEU A 330 32.40 4.11 -10.39
N ARG A 331 31.46 3.49 -11.10
CA ARG A 331 30.31 4.14 -11.72
C ARG A 331 29.15 4.10 -10.72
N GLY A 332 28.22 5.02 -10.89
CA GLY A 332 27.09 5.23 -10.01
C GLY A 332 27.42 6.05 -8.78
N TYR A 333 26.69 5.79 -7.71
CA TYR A 333 26.72 6.58 -6.47
C TYR A 333 27.98 6.27 -5.64
N ASN A 334 28.41 5.01 -5.58
CA ASN A 334 29.60 4.61 -4.84
C ASN A 334 30.87 4.77 -5.68
N GLN A 335 31.55 5.89 -5.47
CA GLN A 335 32.80 6.24 -6.15
C GLN A 335 34.03 6.01 -5.25
N VAL A 336 33.89 5.22 -4.17
CA VAL A 336 34.95 4.99 -3.18
C VAL A 336 35.90 3.90 -3.65
N VAL A 337 37.21 4.21 -3.65
CA VAL A 337 38.26 3.25 -3.99
C VAL A 337 38.66 2.44 -2.75
N ASP A 338 37.95 1.35 -2.49
CA ASP A 338 38.37 0.31 -1.52
C ASP A 338 39.12 -0.83 -2.26
N PRO A 339 40.38 -1.15 -1.91
CA PRO A 339 41.10 -2.28 -2.49
C PRO A 339 40.61 -3.66 -2.00
N THR A 340 39.64 -3.73 -1.08
CA THR A 340 39.14 -4.96 -0.46
C THR A 340 37.71 -5.35 -0.85
N THR A 341 36.91 -4.41 -1.38
CA THR A 341 35.51 -4.63 -1.79
C THR A 341 35.23 -3.95 -3.14
N PRO A 342 34.44 -4.58 -4.05
CA PRO A 342 33.95 -3.89 -5.24
C PRO A 342 32.94 -2.79 -4.87
N ALA A 343 33.01 -1.64 -5.54
CA ALA A 343 32.09 -0.52 -5.33
C ALA A 343 30.73 -0.70 -6.05
N ASP A 344 30.32 -1.95 -6.30
CA ASP A 344 29.12 -2.33 -7.05
C ASP A 344 27.78 -2.14 -6.25
N TYR A 345 27.83 -1.44 -5.11
CA TYR A 345 26.74 -1.19 -4.15
C TYR A 345 26.76 0.23 -3.63
N THR A 346 25.58 0.81 -3.46
CA THR A 346 25.34 2.13 -2.86
C THR A 346 24.68 1.99 -1.49
N ASN A 347 24.93 2.98 -0.64
CA ASN A 347 24.17 3.26 0.58
C ASN A 347 23.76 4.74 0.67
N ASP A 348 23.65 5.42 -0.49
CA ASP A 348 23.24 6.81 -0.66
C ASP A 348 21.92 6.97 -1.44
N PHE A 349 21.43 5.89 -2.08
CA PHE A 349 20.17 5.91 -2.85
C PHE A 349 18.93 6.15 -1.97
N GLY A 350 17.86 6.71 -2.55
CA GLY A 350 16.77 7.28 -1.75
C GLY A 350 15.64 7.95 -2.53
N GLY A 351 14.92 8.85 -1.86
CA GLY A 351 13.74 9.52 -2.42
C GLY A 351 12.48 8.66 -2.38
N THR A 352 11.34 9.22 -2.81
CA THR A 352 10.16 8.41 -3.19
C THR A 352 10.48 7.42 -4.32
N SER A 353 11.55 7.70 -5.07
CA SER A 353 12.20 6.82 -6.06
C SER A 353 12.78 5.51 -5.47
N ALA A 354 13.09 5.45 -4.18
CA ALA A 354 13.47 4.20 -3.50
C ALA A 354 12.30 3.58 -2.70
N ALA A 355 11.30 4.37 -2.30
CA ALA A 355 10.06 3.88 -1.71
C ALA A 355 9.20 3.11 -2.75
N THR A 356 9.15 3.60 -3.99
CA THR A 356 8.42 2.99 -5.12
C THR A 356 8.84 1.53 -5.40
N PRO A 357 10.13 1.20 -5.61
CA PRO A 357 10.56 -0.18 -5.84
C PRO A 357 10.36 -1.09 -4.63
N VAL A 358 10.29 -0.54 -3.40
CA VAL A 358 9.88 -1.33 -2.23
C VAL A 358 8.43 -1.81 -2.39
N VAL A 359 7.50 -0.92 -2.73
CA VAL A 359 6.10 -1.30 -3.00
C VAL A 359 5.98 -2.22 -4.22
N SER A 360 6.72 -1.95 -5.30
CA SER A 360 6.77 -2.86 -6.47
C SER A 360 7.21 -4.27 -6.08
N GLY A 361 8.24 -4.41 -5.23
CA GLY A 361 8.68 -5.69 -4.68
C GLY A 361 7.59 -6.39 -3.86
N VAL A 362 6.86 -5.66 -3.00
CA VAL A 362 5.74 -6.23 -2.23
C VAL A 362 4.59 -6.70 -3.13
N VAL A 363 4.19 -5.90 -4.11
CA VAL A 363 3.18 -6.31 -5.10
C VAL A 363 3.64 -7.54 -5.90
N THR A 364 4.94 -7.67 -6.15
CA THR A 364 5.50 -8.86 -6.81
C THR A 364 5.33 -10.12 -5.94
N LEU A 365 5.49 -10.02 -4.62
CA LEU A 365 5.21 -11.12 -3.69
C LEU A 365 3.70 -11.43 -3.60
N MET A 366 2.83 -10.41 -3.64
CA MET A 366 1.38 -10.59 -3.67
C MET A 366 0.90 -11.35 -4.93
N LEU A 367 1.48 -11.06 -6.10
CA LEU A 367 1.13 -11.74 -7.35
C LEU A 367 1.75 -13.15 -7.50
N ASP A 368 2.85 -13.43 -6.80
CA ASP A 368 3.40 -14.80 -6.64
C ASP A 368 2.48 -15.63 -5.73
N ALA A 369 1.96 -15.03 -4.65
CA ALA A 369 0.96 -15.66 -3.78
C ALA A 369 -0.40 -15.88 -4.45
N ASN A 370 -0.82 -14.96 -5.32
CA ASN A 370 -2.08 -15.09 -6.05
C ASN A 370 -2.04 -14.35 -7.40
N GLU A 371 -1.80 -15.12 -8.48
CA GLU A 371 -1.78 -14.57 -9.84
C GLU A 371 -3.14 -14.02 -10.30
N ASN A 372 -4.25 -14.42 -9.66
CA ASN A 372 -5.61 -14.05 -10.06
C ASN A 372 -6.09 -12.70 -9.51
N LEU A 373 -5.28 -11.98 -8.72
CA LEU A 373 -5.63 -10.65 -8.24
C LEU A 373 -5.79 -9.66 -9.39
N GLY A 374 -6.90 -8.94 -9.40
CA GLY A 374 -7.11 -7.78 -10.26
C GLY A 374 -6.42 -6.52 -9.72
N TRP A 375 -6.29 -5.49 -10.55
CA TRP A 375 -5.58 -4.27 -10.18
C TRP A 375 -6.22 -3.51 -9.01
N ARG A 376 -7.53 -3.67 -8.80
CA ARG A 376 -8.24 -3.13 -7.63
C ARG A 376 -7.99 -3.97 -6.38
N ASP A 377 -7.99 -5.31 -6.49
CA ASP A 377 -7.64 -6.19 -5.36
C ASP A 377 -6.25 -5.85 -4.79
N VAL A 378 -5.27 -5.61 -5.66
CA VAL A 378 -3.93 -5.20 -5.23
C VAL A 378 -3.96 -3.89 -4.43
N ARG A 379 -4.78 -2.91 -4.84
CA ARG A 379 -4.93 -1.64 -4.11
C ARG A 379 -5.64 -1.83 -2.77
N ASP A 380 -6.72 -2.60 -2.76
CA ASP A 380 -7.52 -2.92 -1.57
C ASP A 380 -6.66 -3.63 -0.52
N ILE A 381 -5.87 -4.63 -0.93
CA ILE A 381 -4.94 -5.35 -0.06
C ILE A 381 -3.86 -4.41 0.46
N LEU A 382 -3.25 -3.56 -0.38
CA LEU A 382 -2.25 -2.59 0.07
C LEU A 382 -2.82 -1.62 1.11
N ALA A 383 -4.06 -1.15 0.93
CA ALA A 383 -4.74 -0.31 1.90
C ALA A 383 -5.06 -1.07 3.21
N ALA A 384 -5.59 -2.29 3.12
CA ALA A 384 -6.00 -3.09 4.28
C ALA A 384 -4.83 -3.72 5.05
N SER A 385 -3.66 -3.86 4.44
CA SER A 385 -2.45 -4.42 5.07
C SER A 385 -1.47 -3.37 5.58
N ALA A 386 -1.64 -2.10 5.20
CA ALA A 386 -0.81 -1.01 5.66
C ALA A 386 -0.95 -0.76 7.18
N LYS A 387 0.11 -0.22 7.77
CA LYS A 387 0.22 0.06 9.21
C LYS A 387 0.69 1.47 9.48
N MET A 388 0.37 2.04 10.63
CA MET A 388 0.90 3.36 11.01
C MET A 388 2.41 3.25 11.33
N PRO A 389 3.30 3.99 10.64
CA PRO A 389 4.74 4.02 10.98
C PRO A 389 5.03 4.90 12.21
N VAL A 390 4.11 5.79 12.55
CA VAL A 390 4.14 6.68 13.73
C VAL A 390 2.91 6.41 14.62
N ALA A 391 2.82 7.02 15.80
CA ALA A 391 1.61 6.93 16.62
C ALA A 391 0.43 7.68 15.96
N PHE A 392 -0.81 7.21 16.16
CA PHE A 392 -2.03 7.81 15.59
C PHE A 392 -2.19 9.31 15.94
N GLU A 393 -1.75 9.73 17.13
CA GLU A 393 -1.81 11.11 17.61
C GLU A 393 -0.66 12.00 17.11
N THR A 394 0.24 11.48 16.28
CA THR A 394 1.40 12.24 15.76
C THR A 394 0.92 13.31 14.79
N GLY A 395 0.82 14.55 15.27
CA GLY A 395 0.60 15.74 14.44
C GLY A 395 1.93 16.38 14.01
N PRO A 396 1.93 17.69 13.67
CA PRO A 396 3.11 18.41 13.22
C PRO A 396 4.35 18.17 14.08
N VAL A 397 5.46 17.85 13.42
CA VAL A 397 6.71 17.44 14.08
C VAL A 397 7.79 18.51 13.94
N ALA A 398 8.80 18.44 14.79
CA ALA A 398 10.04 19.19 14.59
C ALA A 398 11.26 18.30 14.77
N PHE A 399 12.31 18.62 14.01
CA PHE A 399 13.63 18.02 14.12
C PHE A 399 14.72 19.09 14.22
N THR A 400 15.76 18.83 15.02
CA THR A 400 16.88 19.76 15.21
C THR A 400 18.13 19.21 14.51
N ILE A 401 18.61 19.95 13.50
CA ILE A 401 19.86 19.67 12.79
C ILE A 401 21.02 20.49 13.37
N SER A 402 22.23 19.95 13.28
CA SER A 402 23.47 20.68 13.61
C SER A 402 24.23 20.99 12.32
N ASN A 403 24.22 22.26 11.92
CA ASN A 403 24.99 22.76 10.77
C ASN A 403 26.08 23.72 11.27
N ASP A 404 27.34 23.44 10.93
CA ASP A 404 28.51 24.26 11.31
C ASP A 404 28.62 24.60 12.81
N GLY A 405 28.17 23.69 13.68
CA GLY A 405 28.14 23.89 15.13
C GLY A 405 27.04 24.84 15.61
N ARG A 406 26.02 25.09 14.78
CA ARG A 406 24.78 25.77 15.15
C ARG A 406 23.60 24.82 15.01
N GLU A 407 22.77 24.78 16.04
CA GLU A 407 21.51 24.06 16.03
C GLU A 407 20.46 24.87 15.27
N ARG A 408 19.71 24.21 14.38
CA ARG A 408 18.56 24.77 13.66
C ARG A 408 17.42 23.77 13.78
N THR A 409 16.28 24.21 14.31
CA THR A 409 15.05 23.41 14.30
C THR A 409 14.27 23.68 13.03
N LEU A 410 13.78 22.61 12.41
CA LEU A 410 12.94 22.65 11.22
C LEU A 410 11.58 22.01 11.57
N PRO A 411 10.48 22.79 11.53
CA PRO A 411 9.14 22.24 11.64
C PRO A 411 8.73 21.57 10.33
N MET A 412 7.99 20.46 10.43
CA MET A 412 7.30 19.81 9.33
C MET A 412 5.81 19.75 9.63
N ASN A 413 5.01 19.98 8.60
CA ASN A 413 3.56 19.93 8.68
C ASN A 413 3.05 18.50 8.45
N GLU A 414 3.42 17.63 9.38
CA GLU A 414 3.03 16.23 9.44
C GLU A 414 1.51 16.09 9.62
N SER A 415 0.86 15.32 8.74
CA SER A 415 -0.57 15.11 8.74
C SER A 415 -0.93 13.94 9.65
N GLN A 416 -1.56 14.26 10.78
CA GLN A 416 -2.05 13.25 11.70
C GLN A 416 -2.99 12.28 10.96
N PHE A 417 -2.86 10.98 11.26
CA PHE A 417 -3.83 9.98 10.84
C PHE A 417 -5.24 10.36 11.29
N LYS A 418 -6.20 10.21 10.39
CA LYS A 418 -7.63 10.36 10.61
C LYS A 418 -8.30 9.00 10.40
N LEU A 419 -9.50 8.84 10.95
CA LEU A 419 -10.32 7.65 10.76
C LEU A 419 -11.46 7.94 9.78
N GLY A 420 -11.75 6.98 8.89
CA GLY A 420 -12.80 7.08 7.88
C GLY A 420 -13.29 5.72 7.39
N GLY A 421 -14.40 5.71 6.67
CA GLY A 421 -15.02 4.51 6.12
C GLY A 421 -15.80 3.72 7.16
N ALA A 422 -17.02 4.17 7.50
CA ALA A 422 -17.84 3.52 8.52
C ALA A 422 -18.14 2.04 8.25
N ASN A 423 -18.16 1.62 6.98
CA ASN A 423 -18.41 0.25 6.52
C ASN A 423 -17.11 -0.46 6.05
N ALA A 424 -15.92 0.03 6.44
CA ALA A 424 -14.65 -0.55 5.97
C ALA A 424 -14.37 -1.97 6.48
N ASN A 425 -15.10 -2.44 7.50
CA ASN A 425 -14.96 -3.77 8.09
C ASN A 425 -13.51 -4.12 8.52
N TRP A 426 -12.73 -3.11 8.89
CA TRP A 426 -11.28 -3.24 9.07
C TRP A 426 -10.86 -3.04 10.53
N ASN A 427 -10.20 -4.04 11.11
CA ASN A 427 -9.83 -4.08 12.52
C ASN A 427 -10.99 -3.68 13.45
N GLY A 428 -12.19 -4.21 13.16
CA GLY A 428 -13.43 -3.95 13.90
C GLY A 428 -14.03 -2.55 13.72
N GLY A 429 -13.62 -1.77 12.70
CA GLY A 429 -14.18 -0.43 12.47
C GLY A 429 -13.66 0.26 11.21
N THR A 430 -13.46 1.57 11.32
CA THR A 430 -12.92 2.47 10.28
C THR A 430 -11.44 2.22 10.00
N MET A 431 -10.97 2.62 8.80
CA MET A 431 -9.55 2.61 8.44
C MET A 431 -8.86 3.91 8.87
N HIS A 432 -7.53 3.86 9.06
CA HIS A 432 -6.73 5.07 9.21
C HIS A 432 -6.21 5.56 7.86
N TYR A 433 -6.12 6.88 7.70
CA TYR A 433 -5.59 7.52 6.51
C TYR A 433 -4.88 8.84 6.86
N SER A 434 -3.78 9.15 6.18
CA SER A 434 -3.02 10.40 6.30
C SER A 434 -2.60 10.92 4.93
N ASN A 435 -2.55 12.24 4.77
CA ASN A 435 -2.00 12.88 3.58
C ASN A 435 -0.47 12.68 3.42
N ASP A 436 0.25 12.13 4.40
CA ASP A 436 1.69 11.86 4.29
C ASP A 436 2.02 10.35 4.14
N TYR A 437 1.07 9.47 4.47
CA TYR A 437 1.26 8.02 4.38
C TYR A 437 0.23 7.27 3.52
N GLY A 438 -0.82 7.93 3.01
CA GLY A 438 -2.01 7.24 2.53
C GLY A 438 -2.64 6.41 3.67
N TYR A 439 -2.95 5.15 3.39
CA TYR A 439 -3.36 4.15 4.40
C TYR A 439 -2.22 3.67 5.31
N GLY A 440 -0.99 4.18 5.17
CA GLY A 440 0.13 3.86 6.05
C GLY A 440 1.35 3.28 5.35
N ALA A 441 2.27 2.76 6.15
CA ALA A 441 3.45 2.04 5.71
C ALA A 441 3.08 0.66 5.14
N VAL A 442 3.60 0.33 3.96
CA VAL A 442 3.47 -1.01 3.36
C VAL A 442 4.07 -2.09 4.26
N ASP A 443 3.38 -3.23 4.39
CA ASP A 443 3.83 -4.40 5.14
C ASP A 443 3.74 -5.65 4.24
N ALA A 444 4.90 -6.22 3.88
CA ALA A 444 4.96 -7.34 2.95
C ALA A 444 4.35 -8.62 3.53
N TYR A 445 4.45 -8.80 4.84
CA TYR A 445 3.88 -9.94 5.54
C TYR A 445 2.34 -9.91 5.46
N ALA A 446 1.74 -8.82 5.95
CA ALA A 446 0.29 -8.67 5.94
C ALA A 446 -0.28 -8.66 4.51
N ALA A 447 0.36 -7.95 3.57
CA ALA A 447 -0.09 -7.87 2.19
C ALA A 447 -0.08 -9.23 1.48
N THR A 448 1.01 -10.01 1.65
CA THR A 448 1.13 -11.31 0.96
C THR A 448 0.19 -12.36 1.55
N ARG A 449 -0.02 -12.37 2.88
CA ARG A 449 -0.98 -13.29 3.52
C ARG A 449 -2.44 -12.95 3.19
N MET A 450 -2.78 -11.67 3.02
CA MET A 450 -4.11 -11.29 2.49
C MET A 450 -4.28 -11.71 1.03
N ALA A 451 -3.25 -11.51 0.19
CA ALA A 451 -3.28 -11.87 -1.24
C ALA A 451 -3.57 -13.36 -1.46
N GLU A 452 -2.91 -14.23 -0.69
CA GLU A 452 -3.05 -15.69 -0.70
C GLU A 452 -4.52 -16.15 -0.55
N VAL A 453 -5.27 -15.51 0.35
CA VAL A 453 -6.65 -15.91 0.69
C VAL A 453 -7.73 -15.11 -0.06
N TRP A 454 -7.37 -14.06 -0.80
CA TRP A 454 -8.30 -13.05 -1.31
C TRP A 454 -9.42 -13.63 -2.21
N SER A 455 -9.10 -14.68 -2.97
CA SER A 455 -10.07 -15.34 -3.87
C SER A 455 -11.17 -16.13 -3.14
N LEU A 456 -11.10 -16.28 -1.82
CA LEU A 456 -12.20 -16.81 -1.00
C LEU A 456 -13.39 -15.85 -0.93
N PHE A 457 -13.13 -14.54 -1.04
CA PHE A 457 -14.11 -13.48 -0.78
C PHE A 457 -14.88 -13.02 -2.01
N GLY A 458 -14.51 -13.47 -3.21
CA GLY A 458 -15.23 -13.11 -4.43
C GLY A 458 -14.43 -13.35 -5.71
N ALA A 459 -14.99 -12.85 -6.82
CA ALA A 459 -14.25 -12.74 -8.08
C ALA A 459 -13.32 -11.52 -8.04
N ALA A 460 -12.17 -11.61 -8.71
CA ALA A 460 -11.18 -10.55 -8.78
C ALA A 460 -11.78 -9.19 -9.17
N LYS A 461 -11.43 -8.12 -8.44
CA LYS A 461 -11.84 -6.75 -8.71
C LYS A 461 -10.98 -6.16 -9.84
N THR A 462 -11.63 -5.86 -10.96
CA THR A 462 -11.01 -5.34 -12.19
C THR A 462 -11.82 -4.15 -12.71
N SER A 463 -11.41 -3.56 -13.83
CA SER A 463 -12.21 -2.54 -14.51
C SER A 463 -13.55 -3.10 -15.03
N ALA A 464 -13.66 -4.41 -15.29
CA ALA A 464 -14.86 -5.03 -15.84
C ALA A 464 -16.02 -5.17 -14.83
N ASN A 465 -15.74 -5.04 -13.53
CA ASN A 465 -16.73 -5.11 -12.45
C ASN A 465 -16.68 -3.91 -11.49
N GLU A 466 -16.01 -2.82 -11.89
CA GLU A 466 -16.01 -1.54 -11.18
C GLU A 466 -17.41 -0.90 -11.21
N ALA A 467 -17.90 -0.47 -10.05
CA ALA A 467 -19.08 0.37 -9.93
C ALA A 467 -18.68 1.84 -10.03
N HIS A 468 -19.50 2.64 -10.72
CA HIS A 468 -19.23 4.05 -10.96
C HIS A 468 -20.52 4.87 -10.84
N VAL A 469 -20.46 5.99 -10.12
CA VAL A 469 -21.54 6.98 -9.95
C VAL A 469 -20.99 8.37 -10.23
N THR A 470 -21.64 9.11 -11.13
CA THR A 470 -21.32 10.53 -11.41
C THR A 470 -22.38 11.44 -10.81
N VAL A 471 -21.97 12.50 -10.11
CA VAL A 471 -22.83 13.61 -9.69
C VAL A 471 -22.32 14.91 -10.27
N GLU A 472 -23.18 15.64 -10.99
CA GLU A 472 -22.90 16.97 -11.52
C GLU A 472 -23.89 17.98 -10.93
N THR A 473 -23.40 19.12 -10.43
CA THR A 473 -24.24 20.21 -9.93
C THR A 473 -23.57 21.56 -10.04
N ALA A 474 -24.38 22.59 -10.31
CA ALA A 474 -23.98 23.97 -10.06
C ALA A 474 -23.79 24.18 -8.55
N VAL A 475 -22.76 24.94 -8.20
CA VAL A 475 -22.29 25.24 -6.84
C VAL A 475 -22.47 26.73 -6.55
N GLY A 476 -21.85 27.59 -7.35
CA GLY A 476 -21.96 29.05 -7.25
C GLY A 476 -21.48 29.67 -5.93
N ILE A 477 -20.48 29.06 -5.25
CA ILE A 477 -19.90 29.60 -4.02
C ILE A 477 -18.60 30.33 -4.29
N THR A 478 -18.37 31.42 -3.54
CA THR A 478 -17.13 32.20 -3.60
C THR A 478 -16.47 32.26 -2.22
N ALA A 479 -15.23 31.76 -2.12
CA ALA A 479 -14.34 32.08 -1.01
C ALA A 479 -13.62 33.40 -1.31
N THR A 480 -13.43 34.24 -0.29
CA THR A 480 -12.72 35.52 -0.42
C THR A 480 -11.94 35.82 0.86
N SER A 481 -10.70 36.28 0.72
CA SER A 481 -9.83 36.66 1.84
C SER A 481 -9.18 38.03 1.62
N THR A 482 -9.19 38.86 2.67
CA THR A 482 -8.60 40.20 2.69
C THR A 482 -7.66 40.35 3.89
N GLY A 483 -6.41 40.74 3.65
CA GLY A 483 -5.48 41.23 4.69
C GLY A 483 -4.75 40.18 5.54
N ASN A 484 -3.53 40.58 5.92
CA ASN A 484 -2.51 39.93 6.76
C ASN A 484 -2.05 38.50 6.40
N ASN A 485 -0.73 38.35 6.29
CA ASN A 485 -0.02 37.13 5.87
C ASN A 485 0.50 36.29 7.04
N ASN A 486 -0.05 36.44 8.24
CA ASN A 486 0.22 35.52 9.36
C ASN A 486 -0.50 34.20 9.08
N LEU A 487 0.20 33.32 8.35
CA LEU A 487 -0.19 31.93 8.12
C LEU A 487 0.42 31.07 9.21
N ASP A 488 -0.35 30.11 9.70
CA ASP A 488 0.23 28.97 10.40
C ASP A 488 0.68 27.96 9.33
N HIS A 489 1.93 28.11 8.90
CA HIS A 489 2.57 27.19 7.95
C HIS A 489 2.68 25.76 8.50
N MET A 490 2.55 25.56 9.81
CA MET A 490 2.50 24.24 10.44
C MET A 490 1.11 23.60 10.44
N ALA A 491 0.10 24.31 9.93
CA ALA A 491 -1.28 23.83 9.87
C ALA A 491 -1.89 23.90 8.46
N ILE A 492 -1.11 24.27 7.44
CA ILE A 492 -1.58 24.61 6.09
C ILE A 492 -2.17 23.41 5.32
N TYR A 493 -1.57 22.23 5.43
CA TYR A 493 -2.08 20.94 4.90
C TYR A 493 -3.00 20.19 5.87
N ASN A 494 -3.23 20.71 7.08
CA ASN A 494 -3.97 20.02 8.14
C ASN A 494 -5.31 20.69 8.50
N SER A 495 -5.41 22.02 8.38
CA SER A 495 -6.60 22.77 8.80
C SER A 495 -6.79 24.08 8.03
N PHE A 496 -8.04 24.54 7.98
CA PHE A 496 -8.40 25.77 7.28
C PHE A 496 -7.80 27.03 7.95
N GLN A 497 -7.02 27.81 7.18
CA GLN A 497 -6.36 29.05 7.65
C GLN A 497 -7.33 30.23 7.82
N LYS A 498 -8.53 30.14 7.22
CA LYS A 498 -9.67 31.06 7.36
C LYS A 498 -10.96 30.25 7.40
N ALA A 499 -12.04 30.82 7.92
CA ALA A 499 -13.34 30.14 7.93
C ALA A 499 -13.80 29.81 6.49
N PRO A 500 -14.03 28.53 6.14
CA PRO A 500 -14.40 28.16 4.78
C PRO A 500 -15.86 28.53 4.47
N VAL A 501 -16.15 28.75 3.19
CA VAL A 501 -17.54 28.67 2.69
C VAL A 501 -17.86 27.21 2.36
N SER A 502 -19.10 26.79 2.62
CA SER A 502 -19.54 25.40 2.46
C SER A 502 -20.70 25.29 1.49
N PHE A 503 -20.74 24.20 0.72
CA PHE A 503 -21.82 23.80 -0.17
C PHE A 503 -22.16 22.33 0.08
N GLN A 504 -23.45 22.01 0.08
CA GLN A 504 -23.94 20.64 0.29
C GLN A 504 -24.72 20.16 -0.91
N PHE A 505 -24.52 18.90 -1.26
CA PHE A 505 -25.17 18.22 -2.38
C PHE A 505 -25.40 16.76 -2.03
N ASP A 506 -26.39 16.14 -2.67
CA ASP A 506 -26.78 14.77 -2.37
C ASP A 506 -26.36 13.81 -3.48
N VAL A 507 -25.69 12.72 -3.11
CA VAL A 507 -25.55 11.51 -3.93
C VAL A 507 -26.73 10.59 -3.60
N LYS A 508 -27.41 10.06 -4.63
CA LYS A 508 -28.66 9.27 -4.47
C LYS A 508 -28.46 7.77 -4.61
N GLU A 509 -27.44 7.37 -5.34
CA GLU A 509 -27.03 5.99 -5.55
C GLU A 509 -26.04 5.58 -4.45
N SER A 510 -25.87 4.27 -4.26
CA SER A 510 -25.07 3.69 -3.18
C SER A 510 -24.04 2.77 -3.82
N ILE A 511 -22.77 3.05 -3.55
CA ILE A 511 -21.60 2.24 -3.88
C ILE A 511 -20.66 2.27 -2.69
N ASP A 512 -19.93 1.19 -2.47
CA ASP A 512 -18.82 1.17 -1.53
C ASP A 512 -17.64 1.83 -2.23
N VAL A 513 -17.26 3.02 -1.77
CA VAL A 513 -16.25 3.85 -2.44
C VAL A 513 -14.86 3.25 -2.24
N GLU A 514 -14.08 3.21 -3.31
CA GLU A 514 -12.64 2.89 -3.34
C GLU A 514 -11.81 4.13 -3.80
N HIS A 515 -12.39 4.99 -4.66
CA HIS A 515 -11.77 6.24 -5.09
C HIS A 515 -12.79 7.32 -5.45
N VAL A 516 -12.41 8.60 -5.29
CA VAL A 516 -13.21 9.75 -5.72
C VAL A 516 -12.40 10.68 -6.61
N ASP A 517 -12.90 10.93 -7.83
CA ASP A 517 -12.44 12.02 -8.68
C ASP A 517 -13.36 13.23 -8.47
N LEU A 518 -12.82 14.29 -7.86
CA LEU A 518 -13.49 15.56 -7.62
C LEU A 518 -13.05 16.59 -8.67
N SER A 519 -13.85 16.78 -9.71
CA SER A 519 -13.67 17.84 -10.71
C SER A 519 -14.40 19.12 -10.31
N LEU A 520 -13.68 20.23 -10.29
CA LEU A 520 -14.21 21.56 -9.97
C LEU A 520 -13.91 22.55 -11.10
N ILE A 521 -14.91 23.33 -11.50
CA ILE A 521 -14.79 24.37 -12.53
C ILE A 521 -14.81 25.74 -11.86
N PHE A 522 -13.71 26.49 -11.99
CA PHE A 522 -13.50 27.73 -11.24
C PHE A 522 -13.53 29.00 -12.12
N THR A 523 -14.09 30.08 -11.59
CA THR A 523 -13.90 31.44 -12.13
C THR A 523 -13.12 32.32 -11.14
N GLU A 524 -12.45 33.30 -11.73
CA GLU A 524 -11.18 33.89 -11.32
C GLU A 524 -11.13 34.71 -10.01
N LEU A 525 -9.90 34.81 -9.49
CA LEU A 525 -9.36 35.91 -8.71
C LEU A 525 -9.72 37.31 -9.25
N THR A 526 -9.68 38.33 -8.39
CA THR A 526 -9.72 39.74 -8.83
C THR A 526 -8.60 40.55 -8.18
N LYS A 527 -7.51 40.77 -8.92
CA LYS A 527 -6.43 41.68 -8.52
C LYS A 527 -6.90 43.14 -8.63
N VAL A 528 -7.43 43.71 -7.54
CA VAL A 528 -7.80 45.13 -7.48
C VAL A 528 -6.60 45.98 -7.03
N ILE A 529 -5.97 46.66 -7.98
CA ILE A 529 -4.93 47.65 -7.68
C ILE A 529 -5.62 49.01 -7.47
N GLN A 530 -5.49 49.61 -6.29
CA GLN A 530 -5.92 51.00 -6.11
C GLN A 530 -5.07 51.93 -6.97
N GLY A 531 -5.69 52.58 -7.96
CA GLY A 531 -5.09 53.67 -8.72
C GLY A 531 -4.51 53.31 -10.10
N SER A 532 -4.51 52.04 -10.52
CA SER A 532 -4.19 51.69 -11.91
C SER A 532 -5.06 50.55 -12.46
N ASN A 533 -5.56 50.72 -13.69
CA ASN A 533 -6.42 49.74 -14.38
C ASN A 533 -5.58 48.59 -14.98
N VAL A 534 -4.85 47.84 -14.16
CA VAL A 534 -4.18 46.61 -14.59
C VAL A 534 -4.99 45.42 -14.10
N LYS A 535 -5.68 44.76 -15.03
CA LYS A 535 -6.23 43.42 -14.86
C LYS A 535 -5.22 42.43 -15.43
N ASP A 536 -4.37 41.88 -14.57
CA ASP A 536 -3.63 40.67 -14.92
C ASP A 536 -4.54 39.49 -14.60
N TYR A 537 -4.91 38.73 -15.63
CA TYR A 537 -5.71 37.51 -15.47
C TYR A 537 -4.76 36.30 -15.42
N THR A 538 -4.57 35.76 -14.22
CA THR A 538 -3.80 34.52 -14.02
C THR A 538 -4.50 33.70 -12.95
N VAL A 539 -5.12 32.58 -13.34
CA VAL A 539 -5.77 31.67 -12.41
C VAL A 539 -4.69 30.94 -11.63
N ALA A 540 -4.36 31.43 -10.44
CA ALA A 540 -3.49 30.72 -9.54
C ALA A 540 -4.33 29.85 -8.60
N LEU A 541 -4.23 28.52 -8.68
CA LEU A 541 -4.56 27.64 -7.56
C LEU A 541 -3.43 27.72 -6.50
N SER A 542 -3.08 28.95 -6.10
CA SER A 542 -2.23 29.26 -4.96
C SER A 542 -3.09 29.78 -3.83
N ASN A 543 -2.70 29.46 -2.61
CA ASN A 543 -3.36 29.92 -1.41
C ASN A 543 -4.84 29.52 -1.35
N VAL A 544 -5.12 28.28 -1.77
CA VAL A 544 -6.44 27.66 -1.81
C VAL A 544 -6.42 26.40 -0.94
N GLN A 545 -7.50 26.21 -0.18
CA GLN A 545 -7.78 25.03 0.64
C GLN A 545 -9.14 24.48 0.26
N ILE A 546 -9.22 23.18 0.04
CA ILE A 546 -10.43 22.45 -0.35
C ILE A 546 -10.59 21.26 0.58
N LYS A 547 -11.81 21.03 1.06
CA LYS A 547 -12.18 19.81 1.78
C LYS A 547 -13.43 19.20 1.16
N LEU A 548 -13.40 17.89 0.96
CA LEU A 548 -14.58 17.09 0.66
C LEU A 548 -14.90 16.23 1.89
N ILE A 549 -16.16 16.21 2.31
CA ILE A 549 -16.65 15.43 3.46
C ILE A 549 -17.80 14.54 3.01
N ALA A 550 -17.67 13.24 3.29
CA ALA A 550 -18.67 12.20 3.03
C ALA A 550 -19.82 12.18 4.06
N PRO A 551 -20.92 11.44 3.80
CA PRO A 551 -22.06 11.37 4.72
C PRO A 551 -21.74 10.78 6.10
N ASP A 552 -20.71 9.92 6.20
CA ASP A 552 -20.24 9.31 7.45
C ASP A 552 -19.22 10.19 8.22
N GLY A 553 -18.82 11.32 7.63
CA GLY A 553 -17.81 12.23 8.19
C GLY A 553 -16.38 12.02 7.67
N THR A 554 -16.13 10.99 6.86
CA THR A 554 -14.82 10.77 6.19
C THR A 554 -14.46 12.01 5.37
N GLU A 555 -13.24 12.52 5.51
CA GLU A 555 -12.81 13.74 4.85
C GLU A 555 -11.48 13.60 4.11
N ALA A 556 -11.41 14.23 2.93
CA ALA A 556 -10.16 14.50 2.23
C ALA A 556 -9.91 16.02 2.23
N PHE A 557 -8.69 16.41 2.58
CA PHE A 557 -8.26 17.80 2.64
C PHE A 557 -7.11 18.03 1.67
N TRP A 558 -7.18 19.11 0.92
CA TRP A 558 -6.17 19.55 -0.03
C TRP A 558 -5.82 21.01 0.23
N ALA A 559 -4.54 21.36 0.12
CA ALA A 559 -4.10 22.74 0.25
C ALA A 559 -2.88 23.02 -0.64
N SER A 560 -2.83 24.23 -1.20
CA SER A 560 -1.70 24.69 -2.02
C SER A 560 -1.15 26.03 -1.52
N ASP A 561 0.14 26.07 -1.19
CA ASP A 561 0.90 27.28 -0.89
C ASP A 561 1.76 27.77 -2.07
N ARG A 562 1.96 26.93 -3.11
CA ARG A 562 2.73 27.24 -4.34
C ARG A 562 1.82 27.19 -5.56
N GLY A 563 1.85 28.24 -6.37
CA GLY A 563 0.83 28.44 -7.41
C GLY A 563 1.00 27.65 -8.70
N TYR A 564 0.03 26.76 -8.97
CA TYR A 564 -0.35 26.38 -10.32
C TYR A 564 -1.04 27.58 -11.00
N SER A 565 -0.38 28.22 -11.97
CA SER A 565 -0.96 29.34 -12.74
C SER A 565 -1.51 28.85 -14.08
N THR A 566 -2.74 29.22 -14.42
CA THR A 566 -3.33 29.06 -15.77
C THR A 566 -3.57 30.42 -16.42
N SER A 567 -3.72 30.38 -17.74
CA SER A 567 -4.00 31.54 -18.59
C SER A 567 -5.47 31.64 -19.04
N GLN A 568 -6.36 30.78 -18.54
CA GLN A 568 -7.75 30.64 -19.01
C GLN A 568 -8.75 30.68 -17.85
N ALA A 569 -9.87 31.38 -18.05
CA ALA A 569 -10.98 31.37 -17.11
C ALA A 569 -11.89 30.15 -17.38
N ASN A 570 -12.45 29.56 -16.31
CA ASN A 570 -13.30 28.36 -16.35
C ASN A 570 -12.54 27.06 -16.67
N ASP A 571 -11.28 26.94 -16.26
CA ASP A 571 -10.57 25.66 -16.27
C ASP A 571 -11.18 24.68 -15.25
N GLU A 572 -11.31 23.42 -15.67
CA GLU A 572 -11.64 22.28 -14.81
C GLU A 572 -10.37 21.71 -14.18
N PHE A 573 -10.39 21.47 -12.87
CA PHE A 573 -9.34 20.73 -12.17
C PHE A 573 -9.91 19.51 -11.44
N THR A 574 -9.34 18.33 -11.69
CA THR A 574 -9.70 17.06 -11.04
C THR A 574 -8.72 16.72 -9.93
N PHE A 575 -9.21 16.65 -8.69
CA PHE A 575 -8.51 16.08 -7.55
C PHE A 575 -8.84 14.59 -7.46
N GLY A 576 -7.84 13.71 -7.38
CA GLY A 576 -8.05 12.28 -7.10
C GLY A 576 -7.88 12.01 -5.61
N LEU A 577 -8.80 11.26 -5.01
CA LEU A 577 -8.90 11.08 -3.57
C LEU A 577 -8.99 9.58 -3.23
N ALA A 578 -7.99 9.05 -2.52
CA ALA A 578 -7.88 7.63 -2.19
C ALA A 578 -8.44 7.25 -0.81
N GLY A 579 -8.52 8.20 0.12
CA GLY A 579 -8.89 7.99 1.54
C GLY A 579 -10.38 7.76 1.85
N PHE A 580 -11.14 7.13 0.95
CA PHE A 580 -12.60 6.91 1.09
C PHE A 580 -13.03 5.43 1.11
N HIS A 581 -12.11 4.47 1.31
CA HIS A 581 -12.47 3.05 1.43
C HIS A 581 -13.48 2.82 2.57
N GLY A 582 -14.53 2.07 2.30
CA GLY A 582 -15.59 1.76 3.29
C GLY A 582 -16.65 2.85 3.50
N VAL A 583 -16.69 3.87 2.63
CA VAL A 583 -17.76 4.88 2.63
C VAL A 583 -18.89 4.44 1.71
N ASP A 584 -20.13 4.37 2.21
CA ASP A 584 -21.32 4.34 1.34
C ASP A 584 -21.47 5.72 0.69
N SER A 585 -21.43 5.77 -0.64
CA SER A 585 -21.56 7.02 -1.38
C SER A 585 -22.88 7.75 -1.15
N LYS A 586 -23.94 7.05 -0.71
CA LYS A 586 -25.29 7.60 -0.62
C LYS A 586 -25.47 8.53 0.59
N GLY A 587 -25.75 9.80 0.30
CA GLY A 587 -26.12 10.76 1.33
C GLY A 587 -25.76 12.19 0.94
N THR A 588 -25.73 13.07 1.94
CA THR A 588 -25.35 14.47 1.77
C THR A 588 -23.83 14.63 1.95
N TRP A 589 -23.17 15.01 0.87
CA TRP A 589 -21.75 15.37 0.85
C TRP A 589 -21.59 16.88 1.08
N THR A 590 -20.44 17.28 1.64
CA THR A 590 -20.11 18.70 1.86
C THR A 590 -18.79 19.05 1.19
N LEU A 591 -18.83 20.01 0.26
CA LEU A 591 -17.65 20.70 -0.26
C LEU A 591 -17.39 21.95 0.60
N GLN A 592 -16.17 22.13 1.07
CA GLN A 592 -15.73 23.33 1.77
C GLN A 592 -14.53 23.94 1.06
N ILE A 593 -14.52 25.26 0.85
CA ILE A 593 -13.40 25.98 0.23
C ILE A 593 -12.99 27.20 1.05
N SER A 594 -11.70 27.51 1.03
CA SER A 594 -11.12 28.70 1.66
C SER A 594 -9.96 29.24 0.82
N THR A 595 -9.73 30.55 0.88
CA THR A 595 -8.56 31.22 0.31
C THR A 595 -7.78 31.94 1.39
N TRP A 596 -6.49 32.20 1.16
CA TRP A 596 -5.68 33.10 2.00
C TRP A 596 -4.74 33.98 1.18
N GLY A 597 -4.02 34.86 1.88
CA GLY A 597 -2.94 35.66 1.32
C GLY A 597 -3.39 36.90 0.54
N ALA A 598 -2.57 37.94 0.65
CA ALA A 598 -2.51 39.05 -0.28
C ALA A 598 -1.03 39.35 -0.55
N GLU A 599 -0.62 39.46 -1.82
CA GLU A 599 0.68 40.05 -2.12
C GLU A 599 0.69 41.50 -1.62
N GLY A 600 1.75 41.83 -0.88
CA GLY A 600 1.66 42.77 0.22
C GLY A 600 1.71 44.26 -0.16
N ASN A 601 1.66 45.06 0.89
CA ASN A 601 1.72 46.51 0.84
C ASN A 601 2.80 46.95 1.84
N ASP A 602 3.69 47.87 1.46
CA ASP A 602 4.68 48.40 2.39
C ASP A 602 4.03 49.38 3.39
N ALA A 603 4.82 49.92 4.31
CA ALA A 603 4.35 50.87 5.32
C ALA A 603 3.85 52.22 4.73
N ASN A 604 3.81 52.39 3.41
CA ASN A 604 3.39 53.59 2.69
C ASN A 604 2.02 53.45 1.98
N GLY A 605 1.44 52.24 1.92
CA GLY A 605 -0.02 52.04 1.86
C GLY A 605 -0.77 52.29 0.54
N ALA A 606 -0.55 51.47 -0.50
CA ALA A 606 -1.38 51.48 -1.73
C ALA A 606 -1.49 50.16 -2.55
N TRP A 607 -1.65 48.98 -1.91
CA TRP A 607 -1.93 47.68 -2.55
C TRP A 607 -2.78 46.79 -1.61
N GLU A 608 -3.94 46.29 -2.06
CA GLU A 608 -4.70 45.23 -1.37
C GLU A 608 -5.18 44.22 -2.42
N ALA A 609 -4.41 43.14 -2.61
CA ALA A 609 -4.86 42.02 -3.44
C ALA A 609 -5.97 41.25 -2.72
N ILE A 610 -7.14 41.14 -3.34
CA ILE A 610 -8.20 40.24 -2.87
C ILE A 610 -7.93 38.87 -3.50
N ASN A 611 -7.54 37.88 -2.68
CA ASN A 611 -7.63 36.50 -3.13
C ASN A 611 -9.09 36.04 -3.03
N SER A 612 -9.61 35.49 -4.12
CA SER A 612 -10.99 35.05 -4.24
C SER A 612 -11.06 33.89 -5.22
N LEU A 613 -11.81 32.84 -4.86
CA LEU A 613 -12.03 31.68 -5.70
C LEU A 613 -13.53 31.42 -5.80
N THR A 614 -14.08 31.40 -7.02
CA THR A 614 -15.47 31.00 -7.24
C THR A 614 -15.51 29.61 -7.85
N VAL A 615 -16.18 28.66 -7.19
CA VAL A 615 -16.54 27.36 -7.78
C VAL A 615 -17.91 27.54 -8.42
N ASN A 616 -17.97 27.42 -9.75
CA ASN A 616 -19.25 27.52 -10.47
C ASN A 616 -19.97 26.19 -10.44
N ASP A 617 -19.25 25.12 -10.77
CA ASP A 617 -19.79 23.79 -11.04
C ASP A 617 -18.85 22.73 -10.45
N LEU A 618 -19.46 21.60 -10.11
CA LEU A 618 -18.88 20.44 -9.46
C LEU A 618 -19.28 19.20 -10.26
N LYS A 619 -18.30 18.35 -10.54
CA LYS A 619 -18.48 16.97 -11.00
C LYS A 619 -17.74 16.05 -10.04
N MET A 620 -18.42 15.03 -9.53
CA MET A 620 -17.83 14.04 -8.62
C MET A 620 -18.09 12.65 -9.19
N ASP A 621 -17.02 11.96 -9.57
CA ASP A 621 -17.05 10.57 -10.00
C ASP A 621 -16.56 9.67 -8.86
N LEU A 622 -17.46 8.83 -8.37
CA LEU A 622 -17.23 7.86 -7.32
C LEU A 622 -17.00 6.50 -7.97
N PHE A 623 -15.89 5.84 -7.62
CA PHE A 623 -15.54 4.50 -8.12
C PHE A 623 -15.43 3.51 -6.97
N GLY A 624 -15.85 2.26 -7.18
CA GLY A 624 -15.62 1.19 -6.21
C GLY A 624 -16.44 -0.07 -6.47
N ALA A 625 -17.05 -0.61 -5.42
CA ALA A 625 -17.85 -1.84 -5.48
C ALA A 625 -19.36 -1.58 -5.35
N LYS A 626 -20.16 -2.57 -5.73
CA LYS A 626 -21.60 -2.55 -5.44
C LYS A 626 -21.82 -2.99 -3.99
N PRO A 627 -22.67 -2.31 -3.20
CA PRO A 627 -22.93 -2.69 -1.83
C PRO A 627 -23.52 -4.10 -1.77
N THR A 628 -23.00 -4.87 -0.84
CA THR A 628 -23.30 -6.28 -0.62
C THR A 628 -23.66 -6.48 0.85
N THR A 629 -24.37 -7.56 1.16
CA THR A 629 -24.57 -8.04 2.54
C THR A 629 -23.68 -9.24 2.84
N ASP A 630 -22.88 -9.70 1.88
CA ASP A 630 -21.76 -10.62 2.12
C ASP A 630 -20.55 -9.77 2.56
N ASP A 631 -20.27 -9.72 3.86
CA ASP A 631 -19.25 -8.89 4.51
C ASP A 631 -17.91 -9.63 4.74
N VAL A 632 -16.80 -8.87 4.74
CA VAL A 632 -15.44 -9.41 5.00
C VAL A 632 -14.74 -8.60 6.10
N HIS A 633 -14.88 -9.07 7.34
CA HIS A 633 -14.26 -8.46 8.51
C HIS A 633 -12.77 -8.80 8.59
N THR A 634 -11.93 -7.86 8.18
CA THR A 634 -10.48 -8.05 8.02
C THR A 634 -9.73 -7.58 9.26
N TYR A 635 -8.82 -8.41 9.76
CA TYR A 635 -8.01 -8.15 10.96
C TYR A 635 -6.52 -8.30 10.67
N THR A 636 -5.72 -7.45 11.31
CA THR A 636 -4.25 -7.44 11.23
C THR A 636 -3.63 -7.38 12.62
N ASP A 637 -2.32 -7.58 12.72
CA ASP A 637 -1.54 -7.34 13.95
C ASP A 637 -1.71 -5.91 14.53
N GLU A 638 -2.22 -4.95 13.74
CA GLU A 638 -2.51 -3.58 14.19
C GLU A 638 -3.79 -3.45 15.02
N PHE A 639 -4.67 -4.47 15.07
CA PHE A 639 -5.95 -4.45 15.79
C PHE A 639 -5.85 -3.86 17.20
N PHE A 640 -4.87 -4.28 17.99
CA PHE A 640 -4.71 -3.79 19.36
C PHE A 640 -4.15 -2.37 19.49
N LYS A 641 -3.53 -1.81 18.44
CA LYS A 641 -3.22 -0.38 18.37
C LYS A 641 -4.48 0.41 18.05
N MET A 642 -5.26 -0.02 17.06
CA MET A 642 -6.54 0.61 16.70
C MET A 642 -7.52 0.67 17.89
N LEU A 643 -7.70 -0.45 18.59
CA LEU A 643 -8.54 -0.53 19.79
C LEU A 643 -8.05 0.36 20.96
N ALA A 644 -6.78 0.78 20.95
CA ALA A 644 -6.23 1.65 21.98
C ALA A 644 -6.42 3.16 21.71
N ILE A 645 -6.85 3.54 20.50
CA ILE A 645 -7.14 4.94 20.13
C ILE A 645 -8.34 5.44 20.94
N ALA A 646 -8.26 6.70 21.39
CA ALA A 646 -9.30 7.31 22.21
C ALA A 646 -10.62 7.47 21.43
N GLY A 647 -11.64 6.68 21.81
CA GLY A 647 -12.95 6.64 21.16
C GLY A 647 -13.26 5.30 20.48
N GLU A 648 -12.23 4.50 20.18
CA GLU A 648 -12.33 3.30 19.34
C GLU A 648 -12.62 2.00 20.12
N SER A 649 -13.21 2.11 21.32
CA SER A 649 -13.48 0.94 22.18
C SER A 649 -14.46 -0.06 21.58
N ASP A 650 -15.30 0.40 20.66
CA ASP A 650 -16.39 -0.39 20.09
C ASP A 650 -15.87 -1.45 19.11
N ARG A 651 -14.62 -1.32 18.63
CA ARG A 651 -13.87 -2.36 17.87
C ARG A 651 -13.75 -3.71 18.59
N ALA A 652 -13.96 -3.74 19.91
CA ALA A 652 -14.01 -4.96 20.71
C ALA A 652 -15.35 -5.73 20.62
N VAL A 653 -16.28 -5.29 19.76
CA VAL A 653 -17.54 -5.98 19.47
C VAL A 653 -17.70 -6.08 17.95
N LEU A 654 -17.79 -7.31 17.42
CA LEU A 654 -18.13 -7.54 16.03
C LEU A 654 -19.65 -7.63 15.89
N VAL A 655 -20.22 -6.79 15.02
CA VAL A 655 -21.67 -6.75 14.76
C VAL A 655 -21.90 -6.92 13.26
N ASP A 656 -22.40 -8.10 12.90
CA ASP A 656 -23.03 -8.31 11.59
C ASP A 656 -24.46 -8.80 11.81
N GLN A 657 -25.44 -8.04 11.34
CA GLN A 657 -26.87 -8.38 11.43
C GLN A 657 -27.60 -8.06 10.12
N ASN A 658 -26.87 -7.82 9.03
CA ASN A 658 -27.47 -7.59 7.72
C ASN A 658 -27.72 -8.94 7.01
N GLY A 659 -26.85 -9.93 7.27
CA GLY A 659 -26.89 -11.32 6.83
C GLY A 659 -26.55 -11.50 5.35
N GLY A 660 -25.49 -12.26 5.08
CA GLY A 660 -25.13 -12.69 3.74
C GLY A 660 -24.39 -14.02 3.75
N LYS A 661 -23.07 -13.93 3.57
CA LYS A 661 -22.11 -15.04 3.61
C LYS A 661 -20.79 -14.49 4.10
N ASP A 662 -20.70 -14.43 5.40
CA ASP A 662 -19.86 -13.43 6.03
C ASP A 662 -18.55 -14.06 6.49
N TRP A 663 -17.47 -13.30 6.42
CA TRP A 663 -16.10 -13.79 6.64
C TRP A 663 -15.41 -13.02 7.76
N ILE A 664 -14.74 -13.75 8.65
CA ILE A 664 -13.59 -13.22 9.39
C ILE A 664 -12.33 -13.56 8.60
N ASN A 665 -11.65 -12.53 8.09
CA ASN A 665 -10.34 -12.63 7.47
C ASN A 665 -9.27 -12.21 8.48
N ALA A 666 -8.55 -13.18 9.05
CA ALA A 666 -7.46 -12.94 10.00
C ALA A 666 -6.10 -13.42 9.47
N ALA A 667 -5.94 -13.62 8.16
CA ALA A 667 -4.71 -14.13 7.56
C ALA A 667 -3.47 -13.24 7.82
N ALA A 668 -3.67 -11.94 8.06
CA ALA A 668 -2.61 -10.98 8.39
C ALA A 668 -2.30 -10.87 9.91
N VAL A 669 -2.85 -11.75 10.75
CA VAL A 669 -2.53 -11.83 12.19
C VAL A 669 -1.44 -12.88 12.40
N SER A 670 -0.29 -12.49 12.95
CA SER A 670 0.90 -13.35 13.04
C SER A 670 1.00 -14.17 14.34
N LYS A 671 -0.12 -14.31 15.06
CA LYS A 671 -0.21 -14.84 16.43
C LYS A 671 -1.32 -15.88 16.50
N ASP A 672 -1.12 -16.92 17.32
CA ASP A 672 -2.15 -17.91 17.65
C ASP A 672 -3.51 -17.27 17.94
N ILE A 673 -4.53 -17.67 17.18
CA ILE A 673 -5.91 -17.22 17.24
C ILE A 673 -6.76 -18.27 17.96
N VAL A 674 -7.66 -17.81 18.83
CA VAL A 674 -8.83 -18.62 19.22
C VAL A 674 -10.06 -17.86 18.77
N LEU A 675 -10.75 -18.40 17.78
CA LEU A 675 -11.91 -17.81 17.11
C LEU A 675 -13.14 -18.69 17.34
N ASP A 676 -14.28 -18.06 17.54
CA ASP A 676 -15.56 -18.74 17.77
C ASP A 676 -16.68 -17.99 17.02
N LEU A 677 -17.31 -18.67 16.06
CA LEU A 677 -18.41 -18.13 15.25
C LEU A 677 -19.76 -18.20 15.97
N THR A 678 -19.81 -18.64 17.24
CA THR A 678 -21.02 -18.65 18.05
C THR A 678 -21.29 -17.26 18.65
N ALA A 679 -22.41 -16.65 18.25
CA ALA A 679 -22.84 -15.34 18.74
C ALA A 679 -22.89 -15.26 20.28
N GLY A 680 -22.16 -14.30 20.84
CA GLY A 680 -21.96 -14.11 22.29
C GLY A 680 -20.62 -14.61 22.82
N ASN A 681 -19.82 -15.33 22.03
CA ASN A 681 -18.50 -15.82 22.43
C ASN A 681 -17.37 -14.84 22.05
N ASP A 682 -16.19 -15.10 22.65
CA ASP A 682 -15.01 -14.23 22.58
C ASP A 682 -13.96 -14.78 21.62
N THR A 683 -13.49 -13.94 20.70
CA THR A 683 -12.29 -14.21 19.88
C THR A 683 -11.06 -13.61 20.56
N SER A 684 -9.90 -14.26 20.44
CA SER A 684 -8.63 -13.81 21.01
C SER A 684 -7.47 -13.95 20.02
N PHE A 685 -6.54 -12.99 20.05
CA PHE A 685 -5.30 -13.00 19.28
C PHE A 685 -4.11 -13.02 20.24
N GLY A 686 -3.20 -13.97 20.08
CA GLY A 686 -2.06 -14.18 20.99
C GLY A 686 -2.49 -14.45 22.45
N GLY A 687 -3.65 -15.07 22.65
CA GLY A 687 -4.25 -15.32 23.97
C GLY A 687 -4.82 -14.08 24.69
N LYS A 688 -4.83 -12.91 24.06
CA LYS A 688 -5.51 -11.70 24.54
C LYS A 688 -6.86 -11.57 23.84
N LYS A 689 -7.96 -11.39 24.58
CA LYS A 689 -9.28 -11.12 24.00
C LYS A 689 -9.20 -9.96 23.01
N ALA A 690 -9.64 -10.20 21.78
CA ALA A 690 -9.69 -9.24 20.70
C ALA A 690 -11.08 -8.59 20.66
N PHE A 691 -12.11 -9.37 20.31
CA PHE A 691 -13.49 -8.91 20.23
C PHE A 691 -14.48 -9.98 20.71
N THR A 692 -15.74 -9.58 20.88
CA THR A 692 -16.89 -10.46 21.13
C THR A 692 -17.77 -10.47 19.89
N LEU A 693 -18.21 -11.63 19.38
CA LEU A 693 -19.25 -11.64 18.35
C LEU A 693 -20.59 -11.29 19.01
N GLN A 694 -21.28 -10.24 18.55
CA GLN A 694 -22.49 -9.78 19.22
C GLN A 694 -23.62 -10.81 19.15
N VAL A 695 -24.41 -10.92 20.24
CA VAL A 695 -25.61 -11.77 20.24
C VAL A 695 -26.61 -11.29 19.18
N GLY A 696 -27.02 -12.21 18.31
CA GLY A 696 -27.87 -11.92 17.15
C GLY A 696 -27.09 -11.68 15.87
N SER A 697 -25.76 -11.65 15.93
CA SER A 697 -24.92 -11.72 14.72
C SER A 697 -24.77 -13.12 14.19
N THR A 698 -24.50 -13.23 12.88
CA THR A 698 -24.22 -14.50 12.19
C THR A 698 -22.94 -14.31 11.40
N ILE A 699 -22.06 -15.30 11.39
CA ILE A 699 -20.88 -15.36 10.51
C ILE A 699 -20.74 -16.82 10.09
N GLU A 700 -20.66 -17.09 8.80
CA GLU A 700 -20.51 -18.45 8.26
C GLU A 700 -19.04 -18.88 8.19
N ASN A 701 -18.11 -17.97 7.87
CA ASN A 701 -16.78 -18.35 7.39
C ASN A 701 -15.65 -17.69 8.17
N ALA A 702 -14.51 -18.36 8.26
CA ALA A 702 -13.28 -17.82 8.82
C ALA A 702 -12.02 -18.35 8.11
N VAL A 703 -11.02 -17.49 7.97
CA VAL A 703 -9.66 -17.85 7.56
C VAL A 703 -8.65 -17.20 8.49
N THR A 704 -7.67 -17.98 8.95
CA THR A 704 -6.61 -17.56 9.89
C THR A 704 -5.23 -17.55 9.21
N GLY A 705 -4.14 -17.55 9.98
CA GLY A 705 -2.84 -17.03 9.53
C GLY A 705 -1.67 -18.03 9.65
N ASP A 706 -0.60 -17.59 10.34
CA ASP A 706 0.57 -18.42 10.65
C ASP A 706 0.63 -18.87 12.13
N GLY A 707 -0.50 -18.81 12.84
CA GLY A 707 -0.60 -19.17 14.25
C GLY A 707 -0.85 -20.66 14.44
N ASN A 708 -0.84 -21.15 15.69
CA ASN A 708 -1.41 -22.47 16.00
C ASN A 708 -2.85 -22.24 16.43
N ASP A 709 -3.71 -22.15 15.43
CA ASP A 709 -5.02 -21.52 15.55
C ASP A 709 -6.09 -22.51 16.02
N THR A 710 -7.16 -21.99 16.61
CA THR A 710 -8.32 -22.78 17.04
C THR A 710 -9.59 -22.10 16.56
N LEU A 711 -10.21 -22.70 15.56
CA LEU A 711 -11.41 -22.19 14.89
C LEU A 711 -12.60 -23.04 15.31
N ASN A 712 -13.56 -22.42 16.00
CA ASN A 712 -14.84 -23.04 16.31
C ASN A 712 -15.89 -22.44 15.39
N GLY A 713 -16.56 -23.30 14.63
CA GLY A 713 -17.77 -22.99 13.88
C GLY A 713 -18.96 -22.74 14.81
N ASN A 714 -20.17 -22.98 14.33
CA ASN A 714 -21.40 -22.72 15.09
C ASN A 714 -22.48 -23.78 14.84
N GLY A 715 -23.68 -23.38 14.43
CA GLY A 715 -24.84 -24.26 14.25
C GLY A 715 -25.40 -24.24 12.83
N ILE A 716 -24.65 -23.68 11.89
CA ILE A 716 -24.95 -23.58 10.46
C ILE A 716 -23.73 -24.03 9.66
N ALA A 717 -23.88 -24.19 8.35
CA ALA A 717 -22.79 -24.65 7.48
C ALA A 717 -21.63 -23.63 7.45
N ASN A 718 -20.47 -24.00 7.96
CA ASN A 718 -19.29 -23.14 8.03
C ASN A 718 -18.22 -23.48 6.98
N LYS A 719 -17.36 -22.51 6.68
CA LYS A 719 -16.05 -22.76 6.05
C LYS A 719 -14.93 -22.25 6.95
N LEU A 720 -14.00 -23.12 7.31
CA LEU A 720 -12.90 -22.82 8.23
C LEU A 720 -11.58 -23.20 7.58
N TYR A 721 -10.65 -22.24 7.50
CA TYR A 721 -9.32 -22.41 6.89
C TYR A 721 -8.23 -22.02 7.91
N GLY A 722 -7.41 -22.99 8.36
CA GLY A 722 -6.32 -22.77 9.32
C GLY A 722 -5.11 -22.04 8.72
N MET A 723 -4.77 -22.40 7.48
CA MET A 723 -3.66 -21.90 6.64
C MET A 723 -2.28 -22.48 7.02
N ARG A 724 -1.58 -21.95 8.02
CA ARG A 724 -0.25 -22.44 8.43
C ARG A 724 -0.16 -22.51 9.95
N GLY A 725 0.04 -23.70 10.50
CA GLY A 725 -0.03 -23.83 11.95
C GLY A 725 0.11 -25.25 12.47
N ASN A 726 -0.53 -25.52 13.61
CA ASN A 726 -0.86 -26.87 14.06
C ASN A 726 -2.26 -26.72 14.66
N ASP A 727 -3.22 -26.66 13.76
CA ASP A 727 -4.48 -25.98 13.98
C ASP A 727 -5.56 -26.91 14.50
N LYS A 728 -6.65 -26.33 15.00
CA LYS A 728 -7.79 -27.08 15.52
C LYS A 728 -9.07 -26.51 14.98
N LEU A 729 -9.68 -27.23 14.05
CA LEU A 729 -10.90 -26.82 13.38
C LEU A 729 -12.06 -27.69 13.89
N PHE A 730 -13.10 -27.04 14.41
CA PHE A 730 -14.31 -27.68 14.93
C PHE A 730 -15.52 -27.13 14.18
N GLY A 731 -16.14 -27.90 13.27
CA GLY A 731 -17.35 -27.47 12.54
C GLY A 731 -18.57 -27.33 13.46
N LEU A 732 -18.65 -28.20 14.48
CA LEU A 732 -19.70 -28.32 15.50
C LEU A 732 -21.06 -28.79 14.98
N GLY A 733 -21.60 -28.15 13.94
CA GLY A 733 -22.80 -28.66 13.30
C GLY A 733 -23.35 -27.79 12.17
N GLY A 734 -23.35 -28.36 10.97
CA GLY A 734 -23.81 -27.75 9.75
C GLY A 734 -23.78 -28.74 8.59
N ASN A 735 -23.01 -28.39 7.57
CA ASN A 735 -22.43 -29.30 6.57
C ASN A 735 -21.14 -28.59 6.17
N ASP A 736 -20.10 -28.82 6.94
CA ASP A 736 -19.01 -27.86 7.11
C ASP A 736 -17.86 -28.17 6.14
N THR A 737 -17.03 -27.19 5.84
CA THR A 737 -15.79 -27.37 5.06
C THR A 737 -14.62 -26.89 5.90
N LEU A 738 -13.77 -27.82 6.32
CA LEU A 738 -12.61 -27.58 7.16
C LEU A 738 -11.35 -27.90 6.35
N ASP A 739 -10.41 -26.96 6.31
CA ASP A 739 -9.12 -27.09 5.66
C ASP A 739 -8.03 -26.70 6.67
N GLY A 740 -7.23 -27.68 7.12
CA GLY A 740 -6.15 -27.45 8.08
C GLY A 740 -5.07 -26.55 7.47
N GLY A 741 -4.56 -26.96 6.31
CA GLY A 741 -3.58 -26.20 5.55
C GLY A 741 -2.20 -26.84 5.68
N ALA A 742 -1.26 -26.18 6.34
CA ALA A 742 0.11 -26.69 6.47
C ALA A 742 0.54 -26.83 7.93
N GLY A 743 0.62 -28.08 8.40
CA GLY A 743 1.14 -28.38 9.72
C GLY A 743 0.78 -29.75 10.28
N LYS A 744 0.19 -29.79 11.46
CA LYS A 744 -0.30 -31.04 12.10
C LYS A 744 -1.63 -30.76 12.75
N ASP A 745 -2.66 -30.87 11.93
CA ASP A 745 -3.93 -30.23 12.21
C ASP A 745 -4.90 -31.24 12.83
N TRP A 746 -5.86 -30.73 13.60
CA TRP A 746 -6.91 -31.50 14.24
C TRP A 746 -8.26 -31.04 13.72
N LEU A 747 -8.93 -31.90 12.95
CA LEU A 747 -10.21 -31.61 12.31
C LEU A 747 -11.32 -32.46 12.93
N ASP A 748 -12.39 -31.81 13.37
CA ASP A 748 -13.64 -32.42 13.87
C ASP A 748 -14.83 -31.71 13.22
N GLY A 749 -15.47 -32.35 12.24
CA GLY A 749 -16.65 -31.79 11.57
C GLY A 749 -17.85 -31.61 12.50
N GLY A 750 -18.00 -32.49 13.50
CA GLY A 750 -19.08 -32.44 14.46
C GLY A 750 -20.38 -33.08 13.97
N LYS A 751 -21.28 -32.30 13.36
CA LYS A 751 -22.60 -32.80 12.91
C LYS A 751 -22.96 -32.29 11.52
N GLY A 752 -22.85 -33.13 10.52
CA GLY A 752 -23.28 -32.76 9.19
C GLY A 752 -22.92 -33.82 8.18
N ASN A 753 -22.86 -33.43 6.91
CA ASN A 753 -22.08 -34.14 5.91
C ASN A 753 -20.90 -33.23 5.60
N ASP A 754 -19.80 -33.42 6.32
CA ASP A 754 -18.71 -32.46 6.37
C ASP A 754 -17.61 -32.81 5.37
N ILE A 755 -16.84 -31.82 4.91
CA ILE A 755 -15.69 -31.98 4.03
C ILE A 755 -14.46 -31.57 4.84
N LEU A 756 -13.52 -32.50 5.00
CA LEU A 756 -12.31 -32.30 5.79
C LEU A 756 -11.08 -32.49 4.87
N THR A 757 -10.20 -31.50 4.84
CA THR A 757 -8.89 -31.55 4.18
C THR A 757 -7.85 -31.31 5.27
N GLY A 758 -6.92 -32.25 5.47
CA GLY A 758 -5.82 -32.07 6.43
C GLY A 758 -4.80 -31.08 5.88
N GLY A 759 -4.37 -31.34 4.64
CA GLY A 759 -3.41 -30.56 3.90
C GLY A 759 -2.02 -31.18 3.97
N ALA A 760 -1.05 -30.42 4.48
CA ALA A 760 0.37 -30.74 4.41
C ALA A 760 0.99 -31.04 5.78
N GLY A 761 0.81 -32.27 6.28
CA GLY A 761 1.73 -32.84 7.27
C GLY A 761 1.36 -34.20 7.85
N GLU A 762 1.01 -34.26 9.14
CA GLU A 762 0.61 -35.49 9.84
C GLU A 762 -0.66 -35.22 10.66
N ASP A 763 -1.80 -35.36 10.02
CA ASP A 763 -3.05 -34.74 10.51
C ASP A 763 -3.96 -35.71 11.27
N VAL A 764 -4.86 -35.16 12.06
CA VAL A 764 -5.80 -35.90 12.91
C VAL A 764 -7.23 -35.57 12.55
N PHE A 765 -7.91 -36.54 11.93
CA PHE A 765 -9.34 -36.49 11.68
C PHE A 765 -10.06 -37.18 12.84
N PHE A 766 -10.79 -36.41 13.62
CA PHE A 766 -11.44 -36.87 14.85
C PHE A 766 -12.94 -37.07 14.66
N PHE A 767 -13.47 -38.19 15.17
CA PHE A 767 -14.90 -38.45 15.21
C PHE A 767 -15.33 -39.00 16.57
N ASP A 768 -16.45 -38.49 17.07
CA ASP A 768 -17.12 -39.00 18.26
C ASP A 768 -18.55 -39.48 18.01
N ASN A 769 -19.34 -39.66 19.07
CA ASN A 769 -20.70 -40.17 19.00
C ASN A 769 -21.78 -39.13 19.35
N LYS A 770 -21.45 -37.83 19.38
CA LYS A 770 -22.32 -36.73 19.82
C LYS A 770 -23.17 -36.14 18.69
N GLY A 771 -23.59 -36.94 17.71
CA GLY A 771 -24.26 -36.45 16.50
C GLY A 771 -25.53 -37.19 16.09
N THR A 772 -26.30 -36.53 15.22
CA THR A 772 -27.20 -37.18 14.26
C THR A 772 -26.37 -37.56 13.05
N SER A 773 -26.40 -38.83 12.65
CA SER A 773 -25.54 -39.42 11.63
C SER A 773 -25.59 -38.73 10.26
N GLY A 774 -24.45 -38.30 9.74
CA GLY A 774 -24.28 -37.88 8.35
C GLY A 774 -23.37 -38.78 7.52
N ILE A 775 -22.64 -38.15 6.58
CA ILE A 775 -21.60 -38.74 5.72
C ILE A 775 -20.50 -37.69 5.50
N ASP A 776 -19.39 -37.86 6.19
CA ASP A 776 -18.26 -36.94 6.10
C ASP A 776 -17.25 -37.46 5.07
N ARG A 777 -16.46 -36.55 4.54
CA ARG A 777 -15.56 -36.80 3.42
C ARG A 777 -14.20 -36.21 3.70
N ILE A 778 -13.21 -37.10 3.91
CA ILE A 778 -11.81 -36.70 3.98
C ILE A 778 -11.24 -36.76 2.56
N THR A 779 -10.69 -35.64 2.09
CA THR A 779 -10.30 -35.42 0.69
C THR A 779 -8.90 -35.96 0.35
N ASP A 780 -8.03 -36.08 1.36
CA ASP A 780 -6.58 -36.20 1.17
C ASP A 780 -5.87 -37.24 2.07
N PHE A 781 -6.61 -38.01 2.87
CA PHE A 781 -6.07 -38.94 3.89
C PHE A 781 -4.89 -39.79 3.40
N GLY A 782 -3.70 -39.47 3.90
CA GLY A 782 -2.41 -39.92 3.38
C GLY A 782 -1.58 -40.75 4.34
N ALA A 783 -0.26 -40.62 4.20
CA ALA A 783 0.73 -41.40 4.93
C ALA A 783 1.36 -40.57 6.06
N GLY A 784 0.83 -40.72 7.26
CA GLY A 784 1.19 -39.92 8.45
C GLY A 784 -0.06 -39.71 9.31
N ASP A 785 -1.17 -39.48 8.62
CA ASP A 785 -2.45 -39.12 9.18
C ASP A 785 -3.11 -40.22 10.02
N LYS A 786 -3.98 -39.75 10.91
CA LYS A 786 -4.65 -40.52 11.94
C LYS A 786 -6.14 -40.24 11.90
N LEU A 787 -6.91 -41.32 11.71
CA LEU A 787 -8.32 -41.32 12.03
C LEU A 787 -8.47 -41.69 13.51
N MET A 788 -8.88 -40.73 14.35
CA MET A 788 -9.01 -40.88 15.81
C MET A 788 -10.46 -40.96 16.24
N LEU A 789 -10.81 -42.02 16.98
CA LEU A 789 -12.20 -42.37 17.24
C LEU A 789 -12.46 -42.63 18.72
N THR A 790 -13.60 -42.16 19.23
CA THR A 790 -13.96 -42.38 20.64
C THR A 790 -14.34 -43.83 20.96
N ALA A 791 -14.30 -44.17 22.25
CA ALA A 791 -14.68 -45.48 22.74
C ALA A 791 -16.18 -45.84 22.56
N ALA A 792 -17.01 -44.89 22.11
CA ALA A 792 -18.43 -45.11 21.86
C ALA A 792 -18.74 -45.55 20.42
N LEU A 793 -17.88 -45.23 19.45
CA LEU A 793 -17.98 -45.68 18.07
C LEU A 793 -17.53 -47.14 17.98
N ARG A 794 -18.45 -48.04 17.60
CA ARG A 794 -18.28 -49.49 17.69
C ARG A 794 -19.04 -50.23 16.59
N ASP A 795 -18.42 -51.31 16.11
CA ASP A 795 -19.13 -52.31 15.32
C ASP A 795 -20.15 -53.10 16.17
N SER A 796 -20.81 -54.07 15.52
CA SER A 796 -21.77 -54.95 16.19
C SER A 796 -21.16 -55.88 17.25
N ASN A 797 -19.85 -56.12 17.22
CA ASN A 797 -19.13 -56.99 18.15
C ASN A 797 -18.60 -56.26 19.40
N ARG A 798 -18.51 -54.91 19.34
CA ARG A 798 -18.03 -54.02 20.41
C ARG A 798 -16.57 -54.20 20.81
N ASP A 799 -15.75 -54.82 19.97
CA ASP A 799 -14.32 -54.99 20.22
C ASP A 799 -13.50 -53.70 19.97
N GLY A 800 -14.08 -52.74 19.25
CA GLY A 800 -13.44 -51.47 18.89
C GLY A 800 -12.90 -51.42 17.46
N ILE A 801 -13.06 -52.50 16.70
CA ILE A 801 -12.62 -52.65 15.31
C ILE A 801 -13.79 -52.28 14.39
N ILE A 802 -13.60 -51.34 13.47
CA ILE A 802 -14.68 -50.93 12.55
C ILE A 802 -14.71 -51.82 11.31
N THR A 803 -15.92 -52.12 10.84
CA THR A 803 -16.13 -52.90 9.62
C THR A 803 -16.11 -52.00 8.38
N PHE A 804 -15.11 -52.19 7.53
CA PHE A 804 -15.02 -51.54 6.22
C PHE A 804 -16.09 -52.08 5.26
N ALA A 805 -16.95 -51.22 4.72
CA ALA A 805 -17.92 -51.64 3.70
C ALA A 805 -17.29 -51.62 2.31
N SER A 806 -17.73 -52.54 1.45
CA SER A 806 -17.17 -52.74 0.09
C SER A 806 -17.48 -51.59 -0.89
N ASN A 807 -18.20 -50.56 -0.45
CA ASN A 807 -18.56 -49.36 -1.22
C ASN A 807 -17.64 -48.15 -0.90
N GLY A 808 -16.59 -48.32 -0.11
CA GLY A 808 -15.67 -47.23 0.24
C GLY A 808 -16.11 -46.36 1.42
N VAL A 809 -17.22 -46.70 2.10
CA VAL A 809 -17.74 -45.95 3.25
C VAL A 809 -17.43 -46.69 4.54
N LEU A 810 -16.82 -45.99 5.49
CA LEU A 810 -16.57 -46.48 6.84
C LEU A 810 -17.81 -46.21 7.72
N ASN A 811 -18.44 -47.25 8.26
CA ASN A 811 -19.58 -47.10 9.17
C ASN A 811 -19.08 -47.09 10.62
N LEU A 812 -18.97 -45.90 11.25
CA LEU A 812 -18.35 -45.76 12.57
C LEU A 812 -19.20 -46.36 13.72
N ASP A 813 -20.52 -46.45 13.58
CA ASP A 813 -21.42 -47.16 14.48
C ASP A 813 -22.47 -48.02 13.73
N ALA A 814 -22.59 -49.28 14.14
CA ALA A 814 -23.53 -50.26 13.59
C ALA A 814 -25.00 -50.01 14.00
N SER A 815 -25.29 -49.04 14.86
CA SER A 815 -26.64 -48.73 15.35
C SER A 815 -27.46 -47.79 14.45
N GLY A 816 -26.87 -47.27 13.37
CA GLY A 816 -27.49 -46.24 12.51
C GLY A 816 -27.55 -44.87 13.17
N ARG A 817 -26.62 -44.61 14.10
CA ARG A 817 -26.31 -43.33 14.74
C ARG A 817 -24.80 -43.11 14.57
N GLY A 818 -24.31 -41.89 14.78
CA GLY A 818 -22.92 -41.55 14.47
C GLY A 818 -22.59 -41.60 12.99
N ASP A 819 -21.46 -41.01 12.62
CA ASP A 819 -21.22 -40.61 11.25
C ASP A 819 -20.60 -41.71 10.40
N ARG A 820 -20.61 -41.48 9.09
CA ARG A 820 -20.01 -42.38 8.10
C ARG A 820 -18.92 -41.60 7.40
N VAL A 821 -17.74 -42.18 7.25
CA VAL A 821 -16.60 -41.47 6.65
C VAL A 821 -16.28 -42.08 5.30
N MET A 822 -16.21 -41.25 4.27
CA MET A 822 -15.61 -41.56 2.99
C MET A 822 -14.18 -41.00 2.97
N LEU A 823 -13.22 -41.85 2.60
CA LEU A 823 -11.84 -41.43 2.36
C LEU A 823 -11.65 -41.37 0.85
N GLU A 824 -11.43 -40.19 0.28
CA GLU A 824 -11.13 -40.06 -1.14
C GLU A 824 -9.73 -40.66 -1.44
N GLY A 825 -9.58 -41.30 -2.60
CA GLY A 825 -8.33 -41.99 -2.99
C GLY A 825 -7.98 -43.28 -2.22
N VAL A 826 -8.42 -43.46 -0.97
CA VAL A 826 -8.08 -44.62 -0.12
C VAL A 826 -9.09 -45.75 -0.27
N ASN A 827 -8.65 -46.96 -0.61
CA ASN A 827 -9.49 -48.16 -0.54
C ASN A 827 -9.61 -48.64 0.93
N PRO A 828 -10.75 -48.50 1.62
CA PRO A 828 -10.80 -48.77 3.06
C PRO A 828 -10.65 -50.25 3.41
N ALA A 829 -11.03 -51.16 2.49
CA ALA A 829 -11.00 -52.60 2.73
C ALA A 829 -9.57 -53.21 2.77
N SER A 830 -8.57 -52.46 2.29
CA SER A 830 -7.15 -52.85 2.34
C SER A 830 -6.23 -51.77 2.92
N GLY A 831 -6.70 -50.52 2.95
CA GLY A 831 -5.90 -49.31 3.15
C GLY A 831 -5.80 -48.80 4.57
N LEU A 832 -6.62 -49.26 5.54
CA LEU A 832 -6.50 -48.84 6.94
C LEU A 832 -6.11 -50.00 7.88
N LYS A 833 -5.34 -49.70 8.91
CA LYS A 833 -5.02 -50.61 10.03
C LYS A 833 -5.23 -49.92 11.38
N PHE A 834 -5.67 -50.69 12.37
CA PHE A 834 -5.66 -50.23 13.76
C PHE A 834 -4.21 -50.10 14.25
N ALA A 835 -3.83 -48.92 14.72
CA ALA A 835 -2.48 -48.58 15.19
C ALA A 835 -2.32 -48.73 16.71
N GLY A 836 -3.43 -48.73 17.45
CA GLY A 836 -3.44 -48.78 18.91
C GLY A 836 -4.36 -47.73 19.52
N MET A 837 -4.10 -47.38 20.78
CA MET A 837 -4.80 -46.29 21.47
C MET A 837 -3.83 -45.16 21.81
N GLU A 838 -4.24 -43.92 21.52
CA GLU A 838 -3.56 -42.69 21.92
C GLU A 838 -4.55 -41.82 22.70
N ASN A 839 -4.16 -41.32 23.88
CA ASN A 839 -4.98 -40.43 24.74
C ASN A 839 -6.41 -40.92 25.06
N GLY A 840 -6.69 -42.22 24.95
CA GLY A 840 -8.01 -42.82 25.17
C GLY A 840 -8.85 -43.03 23.89
N TYR A 841 -8.35 -42.57 22.73
CA TYR A 841 -8.96 -42.75 21.42
C TYR A 841 -8.37 -43.95 20.68
N TYR A 842 -9.16 -44.54 19.79
CA TYR A 842 -8.77 -45.63 18.92
C TYR A 842 -8.20 -45.03 17.65
N VAL A 843 -6.95 -45.37 17.32
CA VAL A 843 -6.21 -44.75 16.21
C VAL A 843 -6.15 -45.71 15.03
N TYR A 844 -6.52 -45.22 13.86
CA TYR A 844 -6.38 -45.91 12.59
C TYR A 844 -5.47 -45.09 11.67
N VAL A 845 -4.58 -45.77 10.94
CA VAL A 845 -3.61 -45.16 10.02
C VAL A 845 -3.58 -45.95 8.72
N LEU A 846 -2.97 -45.36 7.68
CA LEU A 846 -2.80 -46.05 6.41
C LEU A 846 -1.99 -47.36 6.58
N ASN A 847 -2.46 -48.44 5.96
CA ASN A 847 -1.84 -49.74 5.97
C ASN A 847 -0.72 -49.83 4.93
N VAL A 848 0.37 -49.08 5.17
CA VAL A 848 1.56 -49.05 4.31
C VAL A 848 2.34 -50.38 4.41
N THR A 849 1.81 -51.46 3.83
CA THR A 849 2.44 -52.79 3.83
C THR A 849 2.59 -53.45 2.45
N HIS A 850 2.55 -52.67 1.37
CA HIS A 850 3.36 -52.99 0.18
C HIS A 850 3.76 -51.75 -0.62
N THR A 851 4.95 -51.82 -1.21
CA THR A 851 5.41 -50.91 -2.25
C THR A 851 4.67 -51.24 -3.55
N ASP A 852 3.60 -50.52 -3.87
CA ASP A 852 3.16 -50.40 -5.26
C ASP A 852 4.08 -49.39 -5.96
N THR A 853 5.18 -49.91 -6.49
CA THR A 853 5.95 -49.23 -7.54
C THR A 853 5.12 -49.21 -8.83
N LEU A 854 4.34 -48.16 -9.01
CA LEU A 854 3.67 -47.77 -10.26
C LEU A 854 3.84 -46.25 -10.40
N GLY A 855 4.27 -45.70 -11.54
CA GLY A 855 4.61 -46.34 -12.81
C GLY A 855 4.51 -45.33 -13.94
#